data_AF-A0A1G9DBD1-F1
#
_entry.id   AF-A0A1G9DBD1-F1
#
_cell.length_a   1.000
_cell.length_b   1.000
_cell.length_c   1.000
_cell.angle_alpha   90.00
_cell.angle_beta   90.00
_cell.angle_gamma   90.00
#
_symmetry.space_group_name_H-M   'P 1'
#
loop_
_entity.id
_entity.type
_entity.pdbx_description
1 polymer ?
#
loop_
_entity_poly.entity_id
_entity_poly.type
_entity_poly.pdbx_seq_one_letter_code
_entity_poly.pdbx_strand_id
1 'polypeptide(L)'
;MLRSASRVFADLAVGKKLLSGFALVLLLTIAVAGTGFYAVNAILERFSHNALLAEVDVEIAQARRFEKDFALTAKAESAQQVRERLATVRERLEQLRKTTSAGNRERVQRMDDASASYLNQFERFVKLFDEARAARITMGEAAAEARDQFEVIELDMYDAVRELRLQGDRLRGSDPLTLAETASGLSKRMLDLRGNESLYIIDGSEEALKTWAEVYDDLKSVASSLKVWLDDDQKRSIDTALVALDSYQKAFDNYHRLRVESRTSEAAMVEQARAVIGLVDEAQANEQAEMLGERRQVYALLGGMSLGAVLLGICAALLISRLIVGPLRETVAFVQRVAQGDLTHDLRMERRDELGQLMSAMQSMTVSLRTLVGRIGGSVGQIASAAEQLSAITAQTSQGVQTQKLETEQTATAMHEMAATVQEVARNAEQASLAARDADREAQQGDQVVREAVGQVGRLADEVEHSAEALQQLHQESSRIGSVLEVIRNVAEQTNLLALNAAIEAARAGEQGRGFAVVADEVRALARRTHDSTQEIETLIGTLQQMAHQAVEQMDASRSLTQRTVDLAGQAGAALGRITQAVSTIEQMNQQIAAAAEEQSAVAEAINESVTRVRDIGEQSASASEQTAASSAELARLGIELQGLVGQFRT
;
A
#
# COMPACT_ATOMS: atom_id res chain seq x y z
N MET A 1 -36.68 -22.38 -41.01
CA MET A 1 -35.20 -22.33 -40.90
C MET A 1 -34.68 -21.23 -39.96
N LEU A 2 -35.25 -20.01 -39.93
CA LEU A 2 -34.79 -18.91 -39.05
C LEU A 2 -34.80 -19.20 -37.52
N ARG A 3 -35.76 -19.97 -37.00
CA ARG A 3 -35.83 -20.33 -35.55
C ARG A 3 -34.79 -21.38 -35.10
N SER A 4 -34.31 -22.22 -36.03
CA SER A 4 -33.25 -23.20 -35.76
C SER A 4 -31.88 -22.51 -35.83
N ALA A 5 -31.68 -21.63 -36.81
CA ALA A 5 -30.48 -20.79 -36.89
C ALA A 5 -30.35 -19.86 -35.67
N SER A 6 -31.45 -19.31 -35.14
CA SER A 6 -31.40 -18.43 -33.96
C SER A 6 -31.04 -19.16 -32.66
N ARG A 7 -31.40 -20.44 -32.49
CA ARG A 7 -31.00 -21.24 -31.31
C ARG A 7 -29.54 -21.67 -31.38
N VAL A 8 -29.09 -22.13 -32.56
CA VAL A 8 -27.69 -22.48 -32.79
C VAL A 8 -26.78 -21.25 -32.64
N PHE A 9 -27.22 -20.09 -33.12
CA PHE A 9 -26.54 -18.83 -32.84
C PHE A 9 -26.67 -18.40 -31.38
N ALA A 10 -27.76 -18.68 -30.66
CA ALA A 10 -27.90 -18.30 -29.25
C ALA A 10 -26.99 -19.09 -28.29
N ASP A 11 -26.70 -20.36 -28.59
CA ASP A 11 -25.76 -21.19 -27.79
C ASP A 11 -24.30 -21.05 -28.24
N LEU A 12 -24.04 -20.31 -29.32
CA LEU A 12 -22.68 -19.99 -29.73
C LEU A 12 -22.02 -19.08 -28.68
N ALA A 13 -20.74 -19.34 -28.41
CA ALA A 13 -19.92 -18.49 -27.56
C ALA A 13 -20.04 -17.00 -27.94
N VAL A 14 -20.23 -16.10 -26.99
CA VAL A 14 -20.18 -14.63 -27.15
C VAL A 14 -18.92 -14.23 -27.90
N GLY A 15 -17.79 -14.88 -27.60
CA GLY A 15 -16.56 -14.73 -28.37
C GLY A 15 -16.73 -15.07 -29.86
N LYS A 16 -17.38 -16.18 -30.20
CA LYS A 16 -17.64 -16.57 -31.60
C LYS A 16 -18.70 -15.70 -32.29
N LYS A 17 -19.68 -15.19 -31.55
CA LYS A 17 -20.69 -14.22 -32.04
C LYS A 17 -20.02 -12.89 -32.38
N LEU A 18 -19.26 -12.34 -31.44
CA LEU A 18 -18.49 -11.12 -31.64
C LEU A 18 -17.44 -11.33 -32.74
N LEU A 19 -16.73 -12.46 -32.77
CA LEU A 19 -15.75 -12.76 -33.81
C LEU A 19 -16.38 -12.85 -35.20
N SER A 20 -17.61 -13.37 -35.34
CA SER A 20 -18.31 -13.35 -36.64
C SER A 20 -18.69 -11.93 -37.09
N GLY A 21 -19.14 -11.07 -36.16
CA GLY A 21 -19.46 -9.67 -36.44
C GLY A 21 -18.21 -8.81 -36.70
N PHE A 22 -17.18 -8.97 -35.87
CA PHE A 22 -15.89 -8.31 -36.02
C PHE A 22 -15.13 -8.81 -37.24
N ALA A 23 -15.17 -10.10 -37.59
CA ALA A 23 -14.54 -10.60 -38.82
C ALA A 23 -15.19 -9.99 -40.06
N LEU A 24 -16.52 -9.81 -40.05
CA LEU A 24 -17.24 -9.15 -41.13
C LEU A 24 -16.90 -7.66 -41.23
N VAL A 25 -16.84 -6.96 -40.08
CA VAL A 25 -16.42 -5.55 -40.01
C VAL A 25 -14.95 -5.39 -40.39
N LEU A 26 -14.07 -6.30 -39.98
CA LEU A 26 -12.64 -6.29 -40.29
C LEU A 26 -12.42 -6.57 -41.78
N LEU A 27 -13.16 -7.50 -42.38
CA LEU A 27 -13.17 -7.70 -43.84
C LEU A 27 -13.59 -6.41 -44.57
N LEU A 28 -14.62 -5.73 -44.09
CA LEU A 28 -15.05 -4.44 -44.63
C LEU A 28 -14.02 -3.33 -44.39
N THR A 29 -13.33 -3.34 -43.24
CA THR A 29 -12.30 -2.36 -42.89
C THR A 29 -11.04 -2.58 -43.73
N ILE A 30 -10.66 -3.83 -43.98
CA ILE A 30 -9.59 -4.21 -44.91
C ILE A 30 -9.98 -3.81 -46.33
N ALA A 31 -11.24 -4.00 -46.72
CA ALA A 31 -11.73 -3.56 -48.02
C ALA A 31 -11.66 -2.02 -48.15
N VAL A 32 -12.11 -1.25 -47.13
CA VAL A 32 -12.03 0.23 -47.09
C VAL A 32 -10.58 0.72 -47.06
N ALA A 33 -9.70 0.07 -46.30
CA ALA A 33 -8.27 0.38 -46.26
C ALA A 33 -7.59 0.07 -47.60
N GLY A 34 -7.98 -1.03 -48.25
CA GLY A 34 -7.54 -1.38 -49.60
C GLY A 34 -7.97 -0.37 -50.65
N THR A 35 -9.23 0.06 -50.65
CA THR A 35 -9.70 1.15 -51.53
C THR A 35 -9.07 2.49 -51.19
N GLY A 36 -8.82 2.77 -49.91
CA GLY A 36 -8.09 3.97 -49.47
C GLY A 36 -6.65 3.99 -49.97
N PHE A 37 -5.92 2.87 -49.86
CA PHE A 37 -4.55 2.73 -50.35
C PHE A 37 -4.48 2.86 -51.89
N TYR A 38 -5.43 2.24 -52.59
CA TYR A 38 -5.56 2.38 -54.04
C TYR A 38 -5.81 3.84 -54.46
N ALA A 39 -6.72 4.54 -53.78
CA ALA A 39 -7.05 5.94 -54.07
C ALA A 39 -5.85 6.88 -53.83
N VAL A 40 -5.07 6.67 -52.78
CA VAL A 40 -3.88 7.49 -52.49
C VAL A 40 -2.79 7.26 -53.54
N ASN A 41 -2.53 6.02 -53.95
CA ASN A 41 -1.55 5.73 -54.99
C ASN A 41 -1.95 6.34 -56.35
N ALA A 42 -3.23 6.27 -56.73
CA ALA A 42 -3.72 6.89 -57.96
C ALA A 42 -3.54 8.42 -57.97
N ILE A 43 -3.70 9.08 -56.82
CA ILE A 43 -3.48 10.53 -56.68
C ILE A 43 -1.99 10.89 -56.78
N LEU A 44 -1.11 10.10 -56.15
CA LEU A 44 0.34 10.33 -56.21
C LEU A 44 0.90 10.19 -57.63
N GLU A 45 0.38 9.24 -58.41
CA GLU A 45 0.76 9.05 -59.82
C GLU A 45 0.33 10.26 -60.68
N ARG A 46 -0.91 10.75 -60.53
CA ARG A 46 -1.39 11.96 -61.22
C ARG A 46 -0.63 13.24 -60.82
N PHE A 47 -0.20 13.35 -59.56
CA PHE A 47 0.63 14.47 -59.12
C PHE A 47 1.99 14.47 -59.85
N SER A 48 2.59 13.28 -60.04
CA SER A 48 3.85 13.15 -60.78
C SER A 48 3.70 13.55 -62.27
N HIS A 49 2.57 13.23 -62.89
CA HIS A 49 2.27 13.67 -64.27
C HIS A 49 2.18 15.19 -64.39
N ASN A 50 1.50 15.84 -63.44
CA ASN A 50 1.35 17.29 -63.45
C ASN A 50 2.71 18.00 -63.27
N ALA A 51 3.58 17.46 -62.40
CA ALA A 51 4.94 17.97 -62.22
C ALA A 51 5.77 17.89 -63.51
N LEU A 52 5.72 16.76 -64.23
CA LEU A 52 6.41 16.60 -65.51
C LEU A 52 5.90 17.59 -66.57
N LEU A 53 4.59 17.83 -66.62
CA LEU A 53 3.97 18.81 -67.52
C LEU A 53 4.45 20.25 -67.21
N ALA A 54 4.52 20.63 -65.93
CA ALA A 54 5.03 21.94 -65.53
C ALA A 54 6.52 22.15 -65.89
N GLU A 55 7.34 21.09 -65.83
CA GLU A 55 8.73 21.14 -66.29
C GLU A 55 8.82 21.37 -67.81
N VAL A 56 7.93 20.76 -68.60
CA VAL A 56 7.87 21.00 -70.05
C VAL A 56 7.62 22.48 -70.37
N ASP A 57 6.69 23.14 -69.68
CA ASP A 57 6.43 24.57 -69.87
C ASP A 57 7.67 25.42 -69.60
N VAL A 58 8.38 25.12 -68.51
CA VAL A 58 9.61 25.84 -68.12
C VAL A 58 10.69 25.68 -69.18
N GLU A 59 10.92 24.46 -69.66
CA GLU A 59 11.96 24.19 -70.65
C GLU A 59 11.60 24.80 -72.03
N ILE A 60 10.33 24.81 -72.43
CA ILE A 60 9.88 25.54 -73.64
C ILE A 60 10.09 27.05 -73.50
N ALA A 61 9.79 27.63 -72.34
CA ALA A 61 10.03 29.05 -72.08
C ALA A 61 11.54 29.39 -72.12
N GLN A 62 12.39 28.51 -71.59
CA GLN A 62 13.85 28.65 -71.69
C GLN A 62 14.34 28.50 -73.13
N ALA A 63 13.82 27.54 -73.90
CA ALA A 63 14.13 27.41 -75.33
C ALA A 63 13.80 28.70 -76.09
N ARG A 64 12.62 29.30 -75.84
CA ARG A 64 12.23 30.59 -76.43
C ARG A 64 13.16 31.74 -76.06
N ARG A 65 13.71 31.75 -74.85
CA ARG A 65 14.71 32.74 -74.42
C ARG A 65 16.01 32.57 -75.22
N PHE A 66 16.54 31.35 -75.30
CA PHE A 66 17.78 31.09 -76.03
C PHE A 66 17.64 31.26 -77.54
N GLU A 67 16.46 30.99 -78.10
CA GLU A 67 16.13 31.28 -79.50
C GLU A 67 16.26 32.78 -79.79
N LYS A 68 15.68 33.64 -78.92
CA LYS A 68 15.83 35.09 -79.04
C LYS A 68 17.28 35.53 -78.91
N ASP A 69 18.03 34.94 -77.98
CA ASP A 69 19.46 35.23 -77.84
C ASP A 69 20.25 34.83 -79.10
N PHE A 70 19.88 33.72 -79.76
CA PHE A 70 20.47 33.31 -81.04
C PHE A 70 20.11 34.29 -82.17
N ALA A 71 18.84 34.71 -82.29
CA ALA A 71 18.42 35.66 -83.32
C ALA A 71 19.15 37.01 -83.22
N LEU A 72 19.53 37.44 -82.01
CA LEU A 72 20.26 38.69 -81.77
C LEU A 72 21.77 38.57 -81.94
N THR A 73 22.37 37.47 -81.47
CA THR A 73 23.84 37.36 -81.35
C THR A 73 24.48 36.42 -82.35
N ALA A 74 23.69 35.51 -82.92
CA ALA A 74 24.12 34.45 -83.82
C ALA A 74 25.28 33.58 -83.28
N LYS A 75 25.31 33.39 -81.96
CA LYS A 75 26.28 32.53 -81.28
C LYS A 75 25.85 31.06 -81.35
N ALA A 76 26.76 30.17 -81.72
CA ALA A 76 26.52 28.73 -81.75
C ALA A 76 26.10 28.15 -80.38
N GLU A 77 26.57 28.75 -79.30
CA GLU A 77 26.21 28.37 -77.92
C GLU A 77 24.70 28.54 -77.66
N SER A 78 24.10 29.65 -78.10
CA SER A 78 22.66 29.88 -77.94
C SER A 78 21.83 28.87 -78.73
N ALA A 79 22.27 28.50 -79.94
CA ALA A 79 21.62 27.45 -80.72
C ALA A 79 21.73 26.07 -80.06
N GLN A 80 22.89 25.76 -79.45
CA GLN A 80 23.07 24.55 -78.70
C GLN A 80 22.16 24.49 -77.46
N GLN A 81 22.02 25.62 -76.75
CA GLN A 81 21.09 25.70 -75.61
C GLN A 81 19.63 25.44 -76.04
N VAL A 82 19.16 25.97 -77.17
CA VAL A 82 17.80 25.66 -77.67
C VAL A 82 17.63 24.15 -77.90
N ARG A 83 18.61 23.50 -78.53
CA ARG A 83 18.58 22.03 -78.76
C ARG A 83 18.53 21.25 -77.46
N GLU A 84 19.33 21.64 -76.48
CA GLU A 84 19.37 21.00 -75.16
C GLU A 84 18.03 21.14 -74.43
N ARG A 85 17.44 22.33 -74.41
CA ARG A 85 16.12 22.55 -73.79
C ARG A 85 15.03 21.72 -74.46
N LEU A 86 15.00 21.66 -75.79
CA LEU A 86 14.03 20.85 -76.52
C LEU A 86 14.28 19.34 -76.39
N ALA A 87 15.54 18.91 -76.19
CA ALA A 87 15.86 17.53 -75.86
C ALA A 87 15.34 17.15 -74.46
N THR A 88 15.50 18.03 -73.47
CA THR A 88 14.92 17.84 -72.13
C THR A 88 13.41 17.75 -72.19
N VAL A 89 12.74 18.63 -72.96
CA VAL A 89 11.29 18.54 -73.20
C VAL A 89 10.91 17.15 -73.72
N ARG A 90 11.61 16.64 -74.73
CA ARG A 90 11.36 15.30 -75.27
C ARG A 90 11.54 14.20 -74.23
N GLU A 91 12.58 14.28 -73.40
CA GLU A 91 12.80 13.30 -72.33
C GLU A 91 11.64 13.30 -71.32
N ARG A 92 11.18 14.49 -70.91
CA ARG A 92 10.03 14.64 -69.99
C ARG A 92 8.74 14.11 -70.61
N LEU A 93 8.49 14.41 -71.88
CA LEU A 93 7.34 13.89 -72.61
C LEU A 93 7.42 12.35 -72.77
N GLU A 94 8.61 11.76 -72.97
CA GLU A 94 8.78 10.31 -73.02
C GLU A 94 8.51 9.65 -71.66
N GLN A 95 8.98 10.26 -70.57
CA GLN A 95 8.68 9.81 -69.20
C GLN A 95 7.16 9.84 -68.96
N LEU A 96 6.50 10.95 -69.31
CA LEU A 96 5.06 11.09 -69.21
C LEU A 96 4.30 10.08 -70.10
N ARG A 97 4.81 9.79 -71.31
CA ARG A 97 4.22 8.82 -72.24
C ARG A 97 4.23 7.39 -71.69
N LYS A 98 5.24 7.02 -70.88
CA LYS A 98 5.37 5.69 -70.26
C LYS A 98 4.36 5.48 -69.14
N THR A 99 4.01 6.52 -68.40
CA THR A 99 3.15 6.45 -67.21
C THR A 99 1.71 6.88 -67.49
N THR A 100 1.45 7.57 -68.60
CA THR A 100 0.10 8.05 -68.93
C THR A 100 -0.79 7.02 -69.64
N SER A 101 -2.10 7.23 -69.55
CA SER A 101 -3.13 6.37 -70.12
C SER A 101 -3.09 6.38 -71.66
N ALA A 102 -3.67 5.36 -72.30
CA ALA A 102 -3.68 5.27 -73.76
C ALA A 102 -4.32 6.49 -74.45
N GLY A 103 -5.32 7.12 -73.82
CA GLY A 103 -5.95 8.35 -74.32
C GLY A 103 -5.09 9.60 -74.15
N ASN A 104 -4.32 9.70 -73.06
CA ASN A 104 -3.42 10.84 -72.84
C ASN A 104 -2.09 10.70 -73.60
N ARG A 105 -1.70 9.48 -74.03
CA ARG A 105 -0.53 9.27 -74.89
C ARG A 105 -0.64 10.01 -76.22
N GLU A 106 -1.85 10.17 -76.76
CA GLU A 106 -2.05 10.94 -77.99
C GLU A 106 -1.77 12.44 -77.77
N ARG A 107 -2.18 13.00 -76.63
CA ARG A 107 -1.88 14.40 -76.28
C ARG A 107 -0.39 14.64 -76.06
N VAL A 108 0.27 13.75 -75.33
CA VAL A 108 1.72 13.77 -75.14
C VAL A 108 2.44 13.62 -76.48
N GLN A 109 1.93 12.78 -77.39
CA GLN A 109 2.47 12.68 -78.74
C GLN A 109 2.31 13.99 -79.51
N ARG A 110 1.16 14.67 -79.44
CA ARG A 110 0.99 15.99 -80.07
C ARG A 110 1.94 17.05 -79.50
N MET A 111 2.23 17.01 -78.20
CA MET A 111 3.24 17.88 -77.58
C MET A 111 4.65 17.57 -78.10
N ASP A 112 5.00 16.29 -78.23
CA ASP A 112 6.29 15.87 -78.77
C ASP A 112 6.41 16.22 -80.25
N ASP A 113 5.34 16.03 -81.03
CA ASP A 113 5.26 16.41 -82.44
C ASP A 113 5.38 17.94 -82.63
N ALA A 114 4.73 18.73 -81.77
CA ALA A 114 4.85 20.19 -81.77
C ALA A 114 6.24 20.67 -81.32
N SER A 115 6.84 20.03 -80.31
CA SER A 115 8.22 20.29 -79.87
C SER A 115 9.25 19.90 -80.95
N ALA A 116 9.04 18.77 -81.63
CA ALA A 116 9.86 18.35 -82.76
C ALA A 116 9.69 19.28 -83.96
N SER A 117 8.46 19.75 -84.23
CA SER A 117 8.19 20.75 -85.26
C SER A 117 8.83 22.09 -84.92
N TYR A 118 8.81 22.49 -83.64
CA TYR A 118 9.54 23.66 -83.16
C TYR A 118 11.05 23.49 -83.40
N LEU A 119 11.66 22.37 -83.01
CA LEU A 119 13.06 22.10 -83.29
C LEU A 119 13.38 22.14 -84.79
N ASN A 120 12.54 21.54 -85.64
CA ASN A 120 12.72 21.56 -87.09
C ASN A 120 12.64 22.97 -87.67
N GLN A 121 11.71 23.80 -87.18
CA GLN A 121 11.64 25.22 -87.55
C GLN A 121 12.86 25.98 -87.02
N PHE A 122 13.37 25.66 -85.84
CA PHE A 122 14.60 26.25 -85.33
C PHE A 122 15.82 25.89 -86.16
N GLU A 123 16.00 24.62 -86.56
CA GLU A 123 17.09 24.23 -87.45
C GLU A 123 16.95 24.89 -88.83
N ARG A 124 15.72 25.02 -89.34
CA ARG A 124 15.46 25.79 -90.56
C ARG A 124 15.82 27.26 -90.37
N PHE A 125 15.47 27.86 -89.23
CA PHE A 125 15.79 29.24 -88.90
C PHE A 125 17.30 29.45 -88.82
N VAL A 126 18.04 28.57 -88.14
CA VAL A 126 19.51 28.57 -88.08
C VAL A 126 20.10 28.49 -89.49
N LYS A 127 19.61 27.56 -90.32
CA LYS A 127 20.08 27.39 -91.70
C LYS A 127 19.79 28.63 -92.55
N LEU A 128 18.58 29.17 -92.49
CA LEU A 128 18.19 30.39 -93.22
C LEU A 128 18.99 31.61 -92.74
N PHE A 129 19.32 31.67 -91.45
CA PHE A 129 20.16 32.71 -90.89
C PHE A 129 21.59 32.62 -91.41
N ASP A 130 22.17 31.42 -91.47
CA ASP A 130 23.50 31.18 -92.04
C ASP A 130 23.53 31.45 -93.55
N GLU A 131 22.52 30.99 -94.29
CA GLU A 131 22.36 31.28 -95.72
C GLU A 131 22.18 32.78 -95.97
N ALA A 132 21.43 33.49 -95.12
CA ALA A 132 21.26 34.93 -95.22
C ALA A 132 22.56 35.68 -94.88
N ARG A 133 23.37 35.17 -93.95
CA ARG A 133 24.71 35.70 -93.67
C ARG A 133 25.63 35.49 -94.89
N ALA A 134 25.62 34.31 -95.49
CA ALA A 134 26.38 34.03 -96.70
C ALA A 134 25.92 34.91 -97.87
N ALA A 135 24.60 35.06 -98.06
CA ALA A 135 24.02 35.94 -99.06
C ALA A 135 24.44 37.40 -98.84
N ARG A 136 24.54 37.88 -97.59
CA ARG A 136 25.12 39.21 -97.29
C ARG A 136 26.57 39.36 -97.71
N ILE A 137 27.38 38.30 -97.55
CA ILE A 137 28.78 38.31 -97.96
C ILE A 137 28.85 38.40 -99.49
N THR A 138 28.17 37.49 -100.21
CA THR A 138 28.12 37.49 -101.68
C THR A 138 27.54 38.79 -102.24
N MET A 139 26.51 39.32 -101.59
CA MET A 139 25.92 40.62 -101.90
C MET A 139 26.94 41.75 -101.70
N GLY A 140 27.70 41.75 -100.60
CA GLY A 140 28.77 42.70 -100.37
C GLY A 140 29.91 42.60 -101.40
N GLU A 141 30.29 41.39 -101.81
CA GLU A 141 31.31 41.14 -102.83
C GLU A 141 30.85 41.60 -104.23
N ALA A 142 29.62 41.25 -104.62
CA ALA A 142 29.05 41.68 -105.90
C ALA A 142 28.84 43.20 -105.96
N ALA A 143 28.46 43.81 -104.84
CA ALA A 143 28.39 45.25 -104.71
C ALA A 143 29.78 45.92 -104.82
N ALA A 144 30.79 45.34 -104.17
CA ALA A 144 32.15 45.83 -104.26
C ALA A 144 32.66 45.73 -105.70
N GLU A 145 32.47 44.59 -106.37
CA GLU A 145 32.87 44.41 -107.77
C GLU A 145 32.16 45.41 -108.70
N ALA A 146 30.84 45.58 -108.57
CA ALA A 146 30.10 46.55 -109.38
C ALA A 146 30.60 47.98 -109.15
N ARG A 147 30.84 48.36 -107.90
CA ARG A 147 31.41 49.66 -107.54
C ARG A 147 32.81 49.84 -108.12
N ASP A 148 33.69 48.86 -107.97
CA ASP A 148 35.07 48.93 -108.41
C ASP A 148 35.13 49.07 -109.95
N GLN A 149 34.25 48.38 -110.69
CA GLN A 149 34.14 48.57 -112.14
C GLN A 149 33.58 49.95 -112.51
N PHE A 150 32.56 50.45 -111.79
CA PHE A 150 32.07 51.82 -111.98
C PHE A 150 33.16 52.86 -111.72
N GLU A 151 34.01 52.66 -110.72
CA GLU A 151 35.16 53.51 -110.41
C GLU A 151 36.23 53.45 -111.51
N VAL A 152 36.50 52.27 -112.09
CA VAL A 152 37.39 52.14 -113.26
C VAL A 152 36.85 52.93 -114.46
N ILE A 153 35.56 52.83 -114.76
CA ILE A 153 34.94 53.59 -115.86
C ILE A 153 34.98 55.09 -115.57
N GLU A 154 34.72 55.49 -114.33
CA GLU A 154 34.82 56.88 -113.90
C GLU A 154 36.23 57.41 -114.13
N LEU A 155 37.26 56.69 -113.70
CA LEU A 155 38.68 57.03 -113.89
C LEU A 155 39.06 57.06 -115.38
N ASP A 156 38.70 56.04 -116.16
CA ASP A 156 38.97 55.97 -117.60
C ASP A 156 38.28 57.11 -118.36
N MET A 157 37.05 57.49 -117.97
CA MET A 157 36.36 58.65 -118.54
C MET A 157 37.08 59.95 -118.21
N TYR A 158 37.56 60.13 -116.98
CA TYR A 158 38.35 61.29 -116.60
C TYR A 158 39.72 61.34 -117.30
N ASP A 159 40.36 60.20 -117.52
CA ASP A 159 41.61 60.10 -118.27
C ASP A 159 41.39 60.33 -119.77
N ALA A 160 40.30 59.84 -120.36
CA ALA A 160 39.91 60.15 -121.74
C ALA A 160 39.61 61.64 -121.93
N VAL A 161 38.90 62.27 -120.98
CA VAL A 161 38.70 63.74 -120.94
C VAL A 161 40.05 64.46 -120.89
N ARG A 162 41.01 63.94 -120.13
CA ARG A 162 42.36 64.50 -119.98
C ARG A 162 43.20 64.35 -121.25
N GLU A 163 43.18 63.19 -121.91
CA GLU A 163 43.88 62.94 -123.19
C GLU A 163 43.31 63.77 -124.35
N LEU A 164 41.98 63.89 -124.44
CA LEU A 164 41.32 64.75 -125.43
C LEU A 164 41.69 66.22 -125.24
N ARG A 165 41.92 66.65 -123.99
CA ARG A 165 42.41 67.99 -123.66
C ARG A 165 43.89 68.20 -124.02
N LEU A 166 44.68 67.13 -124.14
CA LEU A 166 46.10 67.14 -124.53
C LEU A 166 46.32 67.09 -126.06
N GLN A 167 45.44 66.42 -126.83
CA GLN A 167 45.60 66.22 -128.29
C GLN A 167 45.12 67.38 -129.19
N GLY A 168 44.47 68.39 -128.64
CA GLY A 168 44.32 69.68 -129.35
C GLY A 168 43.46 69.66 -130.61
N ASP A 169 42.47 68.78 -130.74
CA ASP A 169 41.36 69.03 -131.66
C ASP A 169 39.98 68.73 -131.07
N ARG A 170 39.01 69.56 -131.46
CA ARG A 170 37.69 69.71 -130.85
C ARG A 170 36.78 68.53 -131.16
N LEU A 171 36.31 67.81 -130.14
CA LEU A 171 35.17 66.92 -130.30
C LEU A 171 33.83 67.68 -130.15
N ARG A 172 33.06 67.59 -131.23
CA ARG A 172 31.60 67.77 -131.30
C ARG A 172 30.94 66.41 -131.02
N GLY A 173 29.88 66.39 -130.22
CA GLY A 173 29.14 65.18 -129.81
C GLY A 173 29.49 64.78 -128.38
N SER A 174 28.48 64.54 -127.54
CA SER A 174 28.49 64.27 -126.08
C SER A 174 29.77 64.73 -125.36
N ASP A 175 29.72 65.89 -124.68
CA ASP A 175 30.87 66.44 -123.95
C ASP A 175 31.48 65.36 -123.03
N PRO A 176 32.74 64.96 -123.23
CA PRO A 176 33.41 63.93 -122.41
C PRO A 176 33.25 64.18 -120.90
N LEU A 177 33.15 65.45 -120.48
CA LEU A 177 32.90 65.81 -119.08
C LEU A 177 31.52 65.34 -118.57
N THR A 178 30.49 65.44 -119.40
CA THR A 178 29.12 64.96 -119.06
C THR A 178 29.05 63.45 -118.95
N LEU A 179 29.86 62.72 -119.73
CA LEU A 179 29.99 61.26 -119.62
C LEU A 179 30.73 60.87 -118.33
N ALA A 180 31.79 61.60 -117.97
CA ALA A 180 32.50 61.41 -116.70
C ALA A 180 31.62 61.74 -115.47
N GLU A 181 30.84 62.83 -115.52
CA GLU A 181 29.85 63.15 -114.46
C GLU A 181 28.76 62.08 -114.35
N THR A 182 28.30 61.54 -115.48
CA THR A 182 27.34 60.42 -115.50
C THR A 182 27.95 59.17 -114.89
N ALA A 183 29.23 58.87 -115.17
CA ALA A 183 29.97 57.76 -114.57
C ALA A 183 30.13 57.94 -113.04
N SER A 184 30.52 59.13 -112.57
CA SER A 184 30.60 59.45 -111.13
C SER A 184 29.25 59.35 -110.41
N GLY A 185 28.16 59.70 -111.12
CA GLY A 185 26.79 59.49 -110.65
C GLY A 185 26.45 58.03 -110.36
N LEU A 186 27.06 57.07 -111.06
CA LEU A 186 26.88 55.63 -110.81
C LEU A 186 27.44 55.24 -109.44
N SER A 187 28.64 55.71 -109.09
CA SER A 187 29.28 55.48 -107.78
C SER A 187 28.42 56.00 -106.62
N LYS A 188 27.85 57.21 -106.76
CA LYS A 188 26.93 57.77 -105.75
C LYS A 188 25.65 56.95 -105.60
N ARG A 189 25.03 56.56 -106.71
CA ARG A 189 23.82 55.72 -106.71
C ARG A 189 24.07 54.35 -106.11
N MET A 190 25.27 53.79 -106.31
CA MET A 190 25.68 52.56 -105.66
C MET A 190 25.77 52.70 -104.14
N LEU A 191 26.21 53.87 -103.63
CA LEU A 191 26.21 54.15 -102.19
C LEU A 191 24.79 54.27 -101.63
N ASP A 192 23.88 54.96 -102.32
CA ASP A 192 22.47 55.08 -101.92
C ASP A 192 21.80 53.69 -101.91
N LEU A 193 22.14 52.84 -102.87
CA LEU A 193 21.69 51.45 -102.94
C LEU A 193 22.19 50.63 -101.74
N ARG A 194 23.48 50.76 -101.38
CA ARG A 194 24.07 50.13 -100.18
C ARG A 194 23.49 50.67 -98.87
N GLY A 195 23.12 51.95 -98.83
CA GLY A 195 22.47 52.58 -97.66
C GLY A 195 21.09 51.98 -97.38
N ASN A 196 20.26 51.88 -98.42
CA ASN A 196 18.93 51.27 -98.31
C ASN A 196 19.01 49.76 -98.04
N GLU A 197 20.02 49.07 -98.58
CA GLU A 197 20.33 47.68 -98.22
C GLU A 197 20.57 47.57 -96.70
N SER A 198 21.42 48.43 -96.14
CA SER A 198 21.75 48.42 -94.72
C SER A 198 20.53 48.72 -93.82
N LEU A 199 19.67 49.66 -94.22
CA LEU A 199 18.42 49.96 -93.51
C LEU A 199 17.49 48.74 -93.51
N TYR A 200 17.26 48.16 -94.69
CA TYR A 200 16.48 46.94 -94.83
C TYR A 200 17.06 45.78 -94.01
N ILE A 201 18.39 45.69 -93.93
CA ILE A 201 19.11 44.72 -93.09
C ILE A 201 18.80 44.90 -91.61
N ILE A 202 18.72 46.12 -91.10
CA ILE A 202 18.53 46.42 -89.67
C ILE A 202 17.08 46.18 -89.26
N ASP A 203 16.12 46.83 -89.92
CA ASP A 203 14.72 46.84 -89.48
C ASP A 203 13.78 46.02 -90.37
N GLY A 204 14.17 45.77 -91.62
CA GLY A 204 13.34 45.05 -92.60
C GLY A 204 12.14 45.86 -93.08
N SER A 205 12.27 47.18 -93.10
CA SER A 205 11.25 48.11 -93.56
C SER A 205 10.92 47.89 -95.03
N GLU A 206 9.63 47.77 -95.35
CA GLU A 206 9.16 47.67 -96.73
C GLU A 206 9.50 48.95 -97.53
N GLU A 207 9.60 50.09 -96.85
CA GLU A 207 10.01 51.35 -97.44
C GLU A 207 11.45 51.29 -97.97
N ALA A 208 12.42 50.81 -97.16
CA ALA A 208 13.80 50.65 -97.61
C ALA A 208 13.93 49.65 -98.77
N LEU A 209 13.13 48.58 -98.78
CA LEU A 209 13.08 47.61 -99.88
C LEU A 209 12.61 48.25 -101.18
N LYS A 210 11.53 49.05 -101.11
CA LYS A 210 10.97 49.75 -102.26
C LYS A 210 11.97 50.77 -102.82
N THR A 211 12.57 51.59 -101.94
CA THR A 211 13.58 52.56 -102.34
C THR A 211 14.83 51.89 -102.91
N TRP A 212 15.25 50.75 -102.36
CA TRP A 212 16.36 49.97 -102.91
C TRP A 212 16.07 49.54 -104.36
N ALA A 213 14.87 49.03 -104.66
CA ALA A 213 14.49 48.62 -106.01
C ALA A 213 14.44 49.81 -106.99
N GLU A 214 13.89 50.95 -106.56
CA GLU A 214 13.86 52.18 -107.37
C GLU A 214 15.28 52.67 -107.71
N VAL A 215 16.18 52.70 -106.72
CA VAL A 215 17.59 53.11 -106.92
C VAL A 215 18.34 52.12 -107.82
N TYR A 216 18.07 50.81 -107.69
CA TYR A 216 18.66 49.78 -108.53
C TYR A 216 18.28 49.95 -110.01
N ASP A 217 16.98 50.10 -110.28
CA ASP A 217 16.47 50.25 -111.65
C ASP A 217 17.03 51.53 -112.31
N ASP A 218 17.10 52.61 -111.55
CA ASP A 218 17.70 53.87 -112.01
C ASP A 218 19.22 53.71 -112.27
N LEU A 219 19.97 53.08 -111.35
CA LEU A 219 21.39 52.79 -111.52
C LEU A 219 21.65 51.94 -112.78
N LYS A 220 20.87 50.87 -112.99
CA LYS A 220 20.98 49.98 -114.16
C LYS A 220 20.63 50.69 -115.46
N SER A 221 19.58 51.52 -115.45
CA SER A 221 19.15 52.32 -116.60
C SER A 221 20.21 53.33 -117.03
N VAL A 222 20.78 54.07 -116.06
CA VAL A 222 21.85 55.04 -116.32
C VAL A 222 23.11 54.34 -116.83
N ALA A 223 23.55 53.23 -116.21
CA ALA A 223 24.71 52.47 -116.67
C ALA A 223 24.51 51.90 -118.09
N SER A 224 23.32 51.38 -118.40
CA SER A 224 23.01 50.87 -119.75
C SER A 224 22.97 51.98 -120.80
N SER A 225 22.48 53.16 -120.44
CA SER A 225 22.46 54.34 -121.32
C SER A 225 23.87 54.87 -121.57
N LEU A 226 24.74 54.84 -120.55
CA LEU A 226 26.14 55.24 -120.66
C LEU A 226 26.90 54.34 -121.63
N LYS A 227 26.62 53.02 -121.65
CA LYS A 227 27.21 52.02 -122.55
C LYS A 227 27.25 52.42 -124.02
N VAL A 228 26.20 53.11 -124.51
CA VAL A 228 26.07 53.49 -125.93
C VAL A 228 27.21 54.41 -126.37
N TRP A 229 27.77 55.17 -125.44
CA TRP A 229 28.76 56.22 -125.69
C TRP A 229 30.20 55.80 -125.39
N LEU A 230 30.42 54.57 -124.91
CA LEU A 230 31.72 54.07 -124.49
C LEU A 230 32.50 53.38 -125.61
N ASP A 231 33.82 53.36 -125.50
CA ASP A 231 34.69 52.56 -126.37
C ASP A 231 34.64 51.06 -126.02
N ASP A 232 35.35 50.23 -126.79
CA ASP A 232 35.26 48.77 -126.64
C ASP A 232 35.82 48.25 -125.31
N ASP A 233 36.78 48.93 -124.70
CA ASP A 233 37.36 48.51 -123.41
C ASP A 233 36.49 48.98 -122.24
N GLN A 234 36.00 50.22 -122.27
CA GLN A 234 35.05 50.76 -121.29
C GLN A 234 33.69 50.06 -121.36
N LYS A 235 33.25 49.65 -122.56
CA LYS A 235 32.05 48.80 -122.72
C LYS A 235 32.22 47.47 -121.99
N ARG A 236 33.41 46.85 -122.02
CA ARG A 236 33.67 45.62 -121.25
C ARG A 236 33.60 45.87 -119.74
N SER A 237 34.13 46.99 -119.27
CA SER A 237 34.04 47.36 -117.84
C SER A 237 32.59 47.63 -117.43
N ILE A 238 31.79 48.35 -118.24
CA ILE A 238 30.35 48.54 -117.99
C ILE A 238 29.60 47.23 -118.03
N ASP A 239 29.92 46.34 -118.97
CA ASP A 239 29.28 45.02 -119.04
C ASP A 239 29.62 44.18 -117.81
N THR A 240 30.86 44.23 -117.33
CA THR A 240 31.27 43.60 -116.08
C THR A 240 30.53 44.22 -114.88
N ALA A 241 30.43 45.55 -114.81
CA ALA A 241 29.71 46.26 -113.76
C ALA A 241 28.20 45.93 -113.76
N LEU A 242 27.57 45.86 -114.92
CA LEU A 242 26.17 45.49 -115.08
C LEU A 242 25.93 44.02 -114.71
N VAL A 243 26.87 43.12 -115.04
CA VAL A 243 26.83 41.71 -114.62
C VAL A 243 27.00 41.58 -113.10
N ALA A 244 27.92 42.34 -112.51
CA ALA A 244 28.12 42.39 -111.06
C ALA A 244 26.92 43.01 -110.35
N LEU A 245 26.31 44.05 -110.92
CA LEU A 245 25.10 44.70 -110.43
C LEU A 245 23.88 43.77 -110.51
N ASP A 246 23.73 43.00 -111.59
CA ASP A 246 22.71 41.96 -111.71
C ASP A 246 22.94 40.81 -110.71
N SER A 247 24.21 40.45 -110.48
CA SER A 247 24.59 39.48 -109.44
C SER A 247 24.30 40.02 -108.04
N TYR A 248 24.50 41.32 -107.82
CA TYR A 248 24.16 42.01 -106.57
C TYR A 248 22.65 42.04 -106.36
N GLN A 249 21.85 42.31 -107.39
CA GLN A 249 20.39 42.20 -107.30
C GLN A 249 19.95 40.78 -106.97
N LYS A 250 20.47 39.78 -107.68
CA LYS A 250 20.16 38.38 -107.38
C LYS A 250 20.54 38.01 -105.94
N ALA A 251 21.67 38.50 -105.45
CA ALA A 251 22.11 38.27 -104.08
C ALA A 251 21.24 39.01 -103.06
N PHE A 252 20.79 40.23 -103.36
CA PHE A 252 19.87 41.01 -102.52
C PHE A 252 18.46 40.40 -102.51
N ASP A 253 17.91 40.00 -103.65
CA ASP A 253 16.63 39.29 -103.77
C ASP A 253 16.68 37.95 -103.03
N ASN A 254 17.80 37.23 -103.14
CA ASN A 254 18.04 36.02 -102.36
C ASN A 254 18.08 36.33 -100.86
N TYR A 255 18.80 37.38 -100.44
CA TYR A 255 18.84 37.82 -99.04
C TYR A 255 17.45 38.21 -98.52
N HIS A 256 16.69 38.98 -99.30
CA HIS A 256 15.31 39.36 -99.02
C HIS A 256 14.42 38.13 -98.84
N ARG A 257 14.44 37.20 -99.79
CA ARG A 257 13.70 35.93 -99.70
C ARG A 257 14.09 35.14 -98.46
N LEU A 258 15.38 34.98 -98.19
CA LEU A 258 15.89 34.27 -97.01
C LEU A 258 15.47 34.96 -95.70
N ARG A 259 15.44 36.29 -95.66
CA ARG A 259 14.95 37.07 -94.50
C ARG A 259 13.45 36.87 -94.30
N VAL A 260 12.65 36.90 -95.36
CA VAL A 260 11.21 36.64 -95.31
C VAL A 260 10.94 35.22 -94.82
N GLU A 261 11.61 34.22 -95.40
CA GLU A 261 11.50 32.83 -94.95
C GLU A 261 11.97 32.64 -93.51
N SER A 262 13.02 33.36 -93.09
CA SER A 262 13.51 33.34 -91.70
C SER A 262 12.48 33.90 -90.74
N ARG A 263 11.82 35.02 -91.08
CA ARG A 263 10.69 35.57 -90.30
C ARG A 263 9.49 34.62 -90.27
N THR A 264 9.18 33.96 -91.39
CA THR A 264 8.12 32.94 -91.42
C THR A 264 8.45 31.76 -90.51
N SER A 265 9.71 31.31 -90.51
CA SER A 265 10.18 30.26 -89.63
C SER A 265 10.15 30.69 -88.16
N GLU A 266 10.53 31.94 -87.85
CA GLU A 266 10.40 32.53 -86.50
C GLU A 266 8.94 32.60 -86.03
N ALA A 267 8.02 33.03 -86.89
CA ALA A 267 6.59 33.03 -86.58
C ALA A 267 6.06 31.61 -86.35
N ALA A 268 6.48 30.64 -87.16
CA ALA A 268 6.13 29.23 -86.99
C ALA A 268 6.69 28.67 -85.68
N MET A 269 7.92 29.04 -85.28
CA MET A 269 8.48 28.67 -83.97
C MET A 269 7.64 29.22 -82.81
N VAL A 270 7.21 30.48 -82.89
CA VAL A 270 6.31 31.09 -81.89
C VAL A 270 5.00 30.30 -81.80
N GLU A 271 4.43 29.94 -82.95
CA GLU A 271 3.19 29.17 -83.04
C GLU A 271 3.36 27.77 -82.45
N GLN A 272 4.44 27.07 -82.77
CA GLN A 272 4.71 25.74 -82.22
C GLN A 272 4.99 25.79 -80.71
N ALA A 273 5.74 26.77 -80.22
CA ALA A 273 5.96 26.94 -78.78
C ALA A 273 4.65 27.24 -78.04
N ARG A 274 3.77 28.06 -78.61
CA ARG A 274 2.41 28.28 -78.07
C ARG A 274 1.55 27.03 -78.16
N ALA A 275 1.69 26.23 -79.21
CA ALA A 275 0.98 24.97 -79.34
C ALA A 275 1.40 23.99 -78.25
N VAL A 276 2.71 23.86 -77.96
CA VAL A 276 3.19 23.02 -76.85
C VAL A 276 2.63 23.51 -75.51
N ILE A 277 2.78 24.80 -75.19
CA ILE A 277 2.26 25.37 -73.93
C ILE A 277 0.73 25.20 -73.84
N GLY A 278 -0.01 25.48 -74.92
CA GLY A 278 -1.46 25.31 -74.94
C GLY A 278 -1.91 23.86 -74.79
N LEU A 279 -1.16 22.91 -75.36
CA LEU A 279 -1.40 21.48 -75.14
C LEU A 279 -1.07 21.09 -73.70
N VAL A 280 -0.03 21.67 -73.08
CA VAL A 280 0.33 21.44 -71.68
C VAL A 280 -0.75 21.98 -70.76
N ASP A 281 -1.22 23.21 -70.98
CA ASP A 281 -2.36 23.80 -70.27
C ASP A 281 -3.62 22.91 -70.41
N GLU A 282 -3.92 22.43 -71.61
CA GLU A 282 -5.04 21.53 -71.86
C GLU A 282 -4.87 20.19 -71.11
N ALA A 283 -3.67 19.61 -71.12
CA ALA A 283 -3.37 18.37 -70.41
C ALA A 283 -3.45 18.54 -68.89
N GLN A 284 -2.94 19.65 -68.35
CA GLN A 284 -3.06 19.98 -66.92
C GLN A 284 -4.51 20.21 -66.52
N ALA A 285 -5.29 20.92 -67.32
CA ALA A 285 -6.72 21.13 -67.08
C ALA A 285 -7.51 19.81 -67.12
N ASN A 286 -7.17 18.90 -68.05
CA ASN A 286 -7.78 17.58 -68.13
C ASN A 286 -7.38 16.67 -66.97
N GLU A 287 -6.11 16.63 -66.56
CA GLU A 287 -5.67 15.90 -65.36
C GLU A 287 -6.37 16.42 -64.10
N GLN A 288 -6.58 17.74 -63.98
CA GLN A 288 -7.38 18.32 -62.90
C GLN A 288 -8.87 17.94 -62.99
N ALA A 289 -9.48 17.97 -64.17
CA ALA A 289 -10.88 17.61 -64.37
C ALA A 289 -11.14 16.11 -64.10
N GLU A 290 -10.24 15.23 -64.54
CA GLU A 290 -10.30 13.79 -64.26
C GLU A 290 -10.05 13.51 -62.77
N MET A 291 -9.10 14.19 -62.12
CA MET A 291 -8.88 14.08 -60.68
C MET A 291 -10.15 14.47 -59.88
N LEU A 292 -10.91 15.48 -60.34
CA LEU A 292 -12.20 15.84 -59.73
C LEU A 292 -13.29 14.79 -59.98
N GLY A 293 -13.30 14.15 -61.15
CA GLY A 293 -14.22 13.07 -61.51
C GLY A 293 -13.99 11.79 -60.69
N GLU A 294 -12.74 11.35 -60.58
CA GLU A 294 -12.34 10.20 -59.77
C GLU A 294 -12.55 10.47 -58.28
N ARG A 295 -12.30 11.70 -57.80
CA ARG A 295 -12.58 12.10 -56.42
C ARG A 295 -14.05 11.86 -56.05
N ARG A 296 -14.99 12.12 -56.96
CA ARG A 296 -16.43 11.86 -56.73
C ARG A 296 -16.75 10.36 -56.69
N GLN A 297 -16.15 9.55 -57.56
CA GLN A 297 -16.34 8.10 -57.55
C GLN A 297 -15.71 7.46 -56.32
N VAL A 298 -14.48 7.84 -55.95
CA VAL A 298 -13.79 7.37 -54.74
C VAL A 298 -14.57 7.76 -53.49
N TYR A 299 -15.10 9.00 -53.39
CA TYR A 299 -15.97 9.37 -52.27
C TYR A 299 -17.33 8.69 -52.28
N ALA A 300 -17.91 8.39 -53.44
CA ALA A 300 -19.16 7.63 -53.52
C ALA A 300 -18.96 6.15 -53.14
N LEU A 301 -17.83 5.55 -53.50
CA LEU A 301 -17.48 4.17 -53.18
C LEU A 301 -17.07 4.04 -51.70
N LEU A 302 -16.24 4.97 -51.19
CA LEU A 302 -15.96 5.11 -49.76
C LEU A 302 -17.23 5.42 -48.96
N GLY A 303 -18.09 6.30 -49.47
CA GLY A 303 -19.37 6.65 -48.85
C GLY A 303 -20.37 5.50 -48.84
N GLY A 304 -20.45 4.73 -49.92
CA GLY A 304 -21.29 3.53 -50.02
C GLY A 304 -20.78 2.39 -49.15
N MET A 305 -19.47 2.16 -49.10
CA MET A 305 -18.85 1.20 -48.19
C MET A 305 -18.97 1.63 -46.73
N SER A 306 -18.86 2.93 -46.44
CA SER A 306 -19.07 3.48 -45.09
C SER A 306 -20.54 3.38 -44.68
N LEU A 307 -21.49 3.68 -45.58
CA LEU A 307 -22.91 3.50 -45.31
C LEU A 307 -23.27 2.02 -45.16
N GLY A 308 -22.69 1.14 -45.97
CA GLY A 308 -22.81 -0.31 -45.83
C GLY A 308 -22.22 -0.81 -44.50
N ALA A 309 -21.06 -0.31 -44.10
CA ALA A 309 -20.44 -0.58 -42.80
C ALA A 309 -21.31 -0.08 -41.64
N VAL A 310 -21.93 1.08 -41.77
CA VAL A 310 -22.86 1.65 -40.79
C VAL A 310 -24.15 0.83 -40.72
N LEU A 311 -24.74 0.43 -41.85
CA LEU A 311 -25.96 -0.39 -41.87
C LEU A 311 -25.71 -1.81 -41.35
N LEU A 312 -24.59 -2.44 -41.73
CA LEU A 312 -24.14 -3.71 -41.14
C LEU A 312 -23.81 -3.55 -39.66
N GLY A 313 -23.19 -2.42 -39.28
CA GLY A 313 -22.92 -2.05 -37.89
C GLY A 313 -24.20 -1.88 -37.08
N ILE A 314 -25.23 -1.23 -37.63
CA ILE A 314 -26.55 -1.10 -37.01
C ILE A 314 -27.25 -2.46 -36.91
N CYS A 315 -27.21 -3.27 -37.97
CA CYS A 315 -27.81 -4.61 -37.97
C CYS A 315 -27.11 -5.54 -36.96
N ALA A 316 -25.77 -5.53 -36.93
CA ALA A 316 -24.97 -6.21 -35.94
C ALA A 316 -25.22 -5.67 -34.52
N ALA A 317 -25.36 -4.35 -34.36
CA ALA A 317 -25.68 -3.73 -33.07
C ALA A 317 -27.08 -4.13 -32.59
N LEU A 318 -28.09 -4.23 -33.46
CA LEU A 318 -29.42 -4.71 -33.11
C LEU A 318 -29.43 -6.21 -32.76
N LEU A 319 -28.66 -7.03 -33.48
CA LEU A 319 -28.48 -8.46 -33.18
C LEU A 319 -27.74 -8.67 -31.86
N ILE A 320 -26.62 -7.98 -31.65
CA ILE A 320 -25.87 -7.97 -30.38
C ILE A 320 -26.77 -7.43 -29.26
N SER A 321 -27.55 -6.37 -29.50
CA SER A 321 -28.43 -5.81 -28.49
C SER A 321 -29.54 -6.79 -28.08
N ARG A 322 -30.07 -7.60 -28.99
CA ARG A 322 -31.07 -8.62 -28.64
C ARG A 322 -30.47 -9.89 -28.03
N LEU A 323 -29.32 -10.36 -28.54
CA LEU A 323 -28.74 -11.66 -28.16
C LEU A 323 -27.76 -11.58 -26.98
N ILE A 324 -27.18 -10.40 -26.74
CA ILE A 324 -26.23 -10.13 -25.64
C ILE A 324 -26.84 -9.14 -24.65
N VAL A 325 -27.25 -7.94 -25.09
CA VAL A 325 -27.68 -6.88 -24.16
C VAL A 325 -29.00 -7.18 -23.44
N GLY A 326 -29.99 -7.81 -24.08
CA GLY A 326 -31.24 -8.22 -23.41
C GLY A 326 -31.01 -9.17 -22.22
N PRO A 327 -30.37 -10.34 -22.44
CA PRO A 327 -29.99 -11.27 -21.38
C PRO A 327 -29.01 -10.68 -20.36
N LEU A 328 -28.10 -9.80 -20.79
CA LEU A 328 -27.23 -9.06 -19.88
C LEU A 328 -28.04 -8.09 -19.00
N ARG A 329 -29.07 -7.42 -19.53
CA ARG A 329 -30.00 -6.57 -18.74
C ARG A 329 -30.83 -7.39 -17.77
N GLU A 330 -31.29 -8.58 -18.15
CA GLU A 330 -31.97 -9.49 -17.22
C GLU A 330 -31.03 -9.95 -16.10
N THR A 331 -29.78 -10.26 -16.45
CA THR A 331 -28.73 -10.59 -15.48
C THR A 331 -28.43 -9.39 -14.58
N VAL A 332 -28.29 -8.18 -15.12
CA VAL A 332 -28.09 -6.94 -14.34
C VAL A 332 -29.29 -6.64 -13.45
N ALA A 333 -30.51 -6.80 -13.93
CA ALA A 333 -31.73 -6.60 -13.13
C ALA A 333 -31.86 -7.67 -12.02
N PHE A 334 -31.38 -8.88 -12.26
CA PHE A 334 -31.25 -9.90 -11.23
C PHE A 334 -30.17 -9.53 -10.21
N VAL A 335 -29.02 -9.07 -10.65
CA VAL A 335 -27.92 -8.60 -9.78
C VAL A 335 -28.33 -7.37 -8.99
N GLN A 336 -29.10 -6.45 -9.56
CA GLN A 336 -29.67 -5.30 -8.85
C GLN A 336 -30.67 -5.74 -7.78
N ARG A 337 -31.48 -6.78 -8.04
CA ARG A 337 -32.34 -7.37 -7.01
C ARG A 337 -31.53 -8.01 -5.89
N VAL A 338 -30.51 -8.79 -6.23
CA VAL A 338 -29.55 -9.38 -5.27
C VAL A 338 -28.85 -8.29 -4.45
N ALA A 339 -28.44 -7.19 -5.09
CA ALA A 339 -27.82 -6.03 -4.42
C ALA A 339 -28.80 -5.23 -3.55
N GLN A 340 -30.10 -5.26 -3.86
CA GLN A 340 -31.18 -4.73 -3.02
C GLN A 340 -31.60 -5.71 -1.91
N GLY A 341 -30.95 -6.87 -1.82
CA GLY A 341 -31.18 -7.87 -0.78
C GLY A 341 -32.21 -8.94 -1.14
N ASP A 342 -32.81 -8.93 -2.33
CA ASP A 342 -33.75 -9.99 -2.74
C ASP A 342 -33.01 -11.16 -3.39
N LEU A 343 -32.86 -12.23 -2.61
CA LEU A 343 -32.21 -13.49 -2.96
C LEU A 343 -33.23 -14.60 -3.23
N THR A 344 -34.54 -14.35 -3.21
CA THR A 344 -35.59 -15.40 -3.29
C THR A 344 -35.76 -16.03 -4.67
N HIS A 345 -35.33 -15.32 -5.71
CA HIS A 345 -35.57 -15.72 -7.10
C HIS A 345 -34.42 -16.55 -7.66
N ASP A 346 -34.75 -17.55 -8.48
CA ASP A 346 -33.78 -18.32 -9.25
C ASP A 346 -33.83 -17.92 -10.73
N LEU A 347 -32.65 -17.80 -11.35
CA LEU A 347 -32.54 -17.57 -12.79
C LEU A 347 -32.84 -18.88 -13.56
N ARG A 348 -33.81 -18.83 -14.48
CA ARG A 348 -34.07 -19.95 -15.41
C ARG A 348 -32.93 -20.05 -16.43
N MET A 349 -32.23 -21.19 -16.43
CA MET A 349 -31.08 -21.45 -17.30
C MET A 349 -31.51 -22.25 -18.53
N GLU A 350 -31.65 -21.58 -19.68
CA GLU A 350 -31.91 -22.25 -20.98
C GLU A 350 -30.74 -22.09 -21.98
N ARG A 351 -29.68 -21.35 -21.65
CA ARG A 351 -28.51 -21.08 -22.51
C ARG A 351 -27.23 -21.72 -22.01
N ARG A 352 -26.34 -22.10 -22.95
CA ARG A 352 -25.05 -22.76 -22.66
C ARG A 352 -23.80 -21.93 -22.98
N ASP A 353 -23.95 -20.68 -23.42
CA ASP A 353 -22.85 -19.79 -23.76
C ASP A 353 -22.33 -19.02 -22.52
N GLU A 354 -21.37 -18.11 -22.69
CA GLU A 354 -20.70 -17.38 -21.59
C GLU A 354 -21.67 -16.52 -20.78
N LEU A 355 -22.78 -16.06 -21.39
CA LEU A 355 -23.86 -15.40 -20.65
C LEU A 355 -24.65 -16.42 -19.82
N GLY A 356 -24.90 -17.62 -20.34
CA GLY A 356 -25.43 -18.73 -19.55
C GLY A 356 -24.50 -19.14 -18.40
N GLN A 357 -23.18 -19.14 -18.62
CA GLN A 357 -22.17 -19.37 -17.57
C GLN A 357 -22.13 -18.22 -16.56
N LEU A 358 -22.24 -16.96 -16.99
CA LEU A 358 -22.36 -15.80 -16.10
C LEU A 358 -23.63 -15.89 -15.26
N MET A 359 -24.78 -16.19 -15.87
CA MET A 359 -26.04 -16.38 -15.15
C MET A 359 -25.95 -17.55 -14.17
N SER A 360 -25.28 -18.65 -14.54
CA SER A 360 -25.01 -19.78 -13.65
C SER A 360 -24.08 -19.39 -12.51
N ALA A 361 -23.01 -18.64 -12.75
CA ALA A 361 -22.10 -18.13 -11.74
C ALA A 361 -22.80 -17.13 -10.80
N MET A 362 -23.64 -16.23 -11.34
CA MET A 362 -24.46 -15.33 -10.53
C MET A 362 -25.50 -16.09 -9.72
N GLN A 363 -26.11 -17.16 -10.26
CA GLN A 363 -27.00 -18.03 -9.49
C GLN A 363 -26.25 -18.74 -8.38
N SER A 364 -25.06 -19.29 -8.65
CA SER A 364 -24.19 -19.91 -7.64
C SER A 364 -23.76 -18.88 -6.58
N MET A 365 -23.50 -17.63 -6.98
CA MET A 365 -23.23 -16.52 -6.07
C MET A 365 -24.46 -16.21 -5.20
N THR A 366 -25.66 -16.10 -5.79
CA THR A 366 -26.91 -15.87 -5.05
C THR A 366 -27.20 -17.01 -4.09
N VAL A 367 -27.03 -18.27 -4.49
CA VAL A 367 -27.18 -19.44 -3.60
C VAL A 367 -26.13 -19.42 -2.49
N SER A 368 -24.88 -19.06 -2.80
CA SER A 368 -23.83 -18.92 -1.80
C SER A 368 -24.14 -17.78 -0.82
N LEU A 369 -24.59 -16.62 -1.31
CA LEU A 369 -25.03 -15.49 -0.50
C LEU A 369 -26.24 -15.87 0.36
N ARG A 370 -27.23 -16.56 -0.19
CA ARG A 370 -28.41 -17.07 0.53
C ARG A 370 -27.99 -18.01 1.66
N THR A 371 -27.05 -18.90 1.38
CA THR A 371 -26.46 -19.82 2.38
C THR A 371 -25.66 -19.06 3.44
N LEU A 372 -24.88 -18.05 3.03
CA LEU A 372 -24.03 -17.24 3.91
C LEU A 372 -24.89 -16.35 4.82
N VAL A 373 -25.89 -15.66 4.27
CA VAL A 373 -26.92 -14.90 5.00
C VAL A 373 -27.69 -15.81 5.96
N GLY A 374 -28.08 -17.01 5.53
CA GLY A 374 -28.70 -18.01 6.41
C GLY A 374 -27.78 -18.47 7.54
N ARG A 375 -26.48 -18.70 7.26
CA ARG A 375 -25.48 -19.06 8.29
C ARG A 375 -25.20 -17.89 9.24
N ILE A 376 -25.13 -16.65 8.74
CA ILE A 376 -25.00 -15.46 9.58
C ILE A 376 -26.24 -15.31 10.45
N GLY A 377 -27.45 -15.43 9.90
CA GLY A 377 -28.70 -15.40 10.68
C GLY A 377 -28.72 -16.45 11.79
N GLY A 378 -28.31 -17.69 11.50
CA GLY A 378 -28.14 -18.74 12.51
C GLY A 378 -27.07 -18.41 13.56
N SER A 379 -25.92 -17.87 13.14
CA SER A 379 -24.81 -17.50 14.04
C SER A 379 -25.16 -16.31 14.91
N VAL A 380 -25.94 -15.35 14.40
CA VAL A 380 -26.45 -14.21 15.15
C VAL A 380 -27.44 -14.65 16.22
N GLY A 381 -28.32 -15.61 15.90
CA GLY A 381 -29.18 -16.24 16.91
C GLY A 381 -28.38 -16.93 18.02
N GLN A 382 -27.25 -17.58 17.67
CA GLN A 382 -26.33 -18.14 18.66
C GLN A 382 -25.61 -17.08 19.50
N ILE A 383 -25.20 -15.95 18.90
CA ILE A 383 -24.60 -14.82 19.64
C ILE A 383 -25.61 -14.21 20.62
N ALA A 384 -26.86 -13.99 20.20
CA ALA A 384 -27.91 -13.46 21.07
C ALA A 384 -28.17 -14.41 22.26
N SER A 385 -28.28 -15.71 22.00
CA SER A 385 -28.45 -16.72 23.07
C SER A 385 -27.23 -16.79 24.00
N ALA A 386 -26.00 -16.75 23.46
CA ALA A 386 -24.78 -16.74 24.26
C ALA A 386 -24.66 -15.47 25.10
N ALA A 387 -25.07 -14.31 24.58
CA ALA A 387 -25.10 -13.05 25.31
C ALA A 387 -26.13 -13.07 26.45
N GLU A 388 -27.32 -13.66 26.24
CA GLU A 388 -28.30 -13.89 27.31
C GLU A 388 -27.76 -14.85 28.39
N GLN A 389 -27.13 -15.95 27.97
CA GLN A 389 -26.48 -16.88 28.90
C GLN A 389 -25.37 -16.20 29.71
N LEU A 390 -24.50 -15.42 29.05
CA LEU A 390 -23.47 -14.64 29.73
C LEU A 390 -24.07 -13.63 30.71
N SER A 391 -25.14 -12.94 30.32
CA SER A 391 -25.85 -12.01 31.20
C SER A 391 -26.40 -12.73 32.45
N ALA A 392 -27.03 -13.90 32.27
CA ALA A 392 -27.53 -14.71 33.38
C ALA A 392 -26.40 -15.22 34.29
N ILE A 393 -25.31 -15.74 33.72
CA ILE A 393 -24.13 -16.19 34.47
C ILE A 393 -23.50 -15.01 35.22
N THR A 394 -23.43 -13.84 34.61
CA THR A 394 -22.86 -12.64 35.21
C THR A 394 -23.72 -12.15 36.37
N ALA A 395 -25.05 -12.16 36.23
CA ALA A 395 -25.97 -11.83 37.30
C ALA A 395 -25.82 -12.81 38.48
N GLN A 396 -25.73 -14.11 38.21
CA GLN A 396 -25.47 -15.13 39.22
C GLN A 396 -24.10 -14.93 39.89
N THR A 397 -23.07 -14.58 39.11
CA THR A 397 -21.71 -14.32 39.64
C THR A 397 -21.71 -13.10 40.54
N SER A 398 -22.37 -12.00 40.13
CA SER A 398 -22.50 -10.79 40.93
C SER A 398 -23.22 -11.06 42.25
N GLN A 399 -24.30 -11.85 42.23
CA GLN A 399 -24.96 -12.30 43.45
C GLN A 399 -24.04 -13.18 44.33
N GLY A 400 -23.27 -14.08 43.72
CA GLY A 400 -22.29 -14.90 44.41
C GLY A 400 -21.21 -14.08 45.11
N VAL A 401 -20.67 -13.06 44.42
CA VAL A 401 -19.68 -12.13 44.98
C VAL A 401 -20.28 -11.34 46.15
N GLN A 402 -21.54 -10.91 46.07
CA GLN A 402 -22.20 -10.21 47.17
C GLN A 402 -22.37 -11.12 48.40
N THR A 403 -22.76 -12.39 48.21
CA THR A 403 -22.81 -13.37 49.31
C THR A 403 -21.43 -13.62 49.89
N GLN A 404 -20.41 -13.82 49.04
CA GLN A 404 -19.02 -14.01 49.48
C GLN A 404 -18.52 -12.82 50.30
N LYS A 405 -18.87 -11.58 49.92
CA LYS A 405 -18.53 -10.39 50.70
C LYS A 405 -19.08 -10.46 52.12
N LEU A 406 -20.36 -10.81 52.27
CA LEU A 406 -20.99 -10.96 53.59
C LEU A 406 -20.31 -12.05 54.42
N GLU A 407 -20.04 -13.21 53.83
CA GLU A 407 -19.33 -14.31 54.53
C GLU A 407 -17.90 -13.91 54.91
N THR A 408 -17.22 -13.13 54.07
CA THR A 408 -15.85 -12.64 54.33
C THR A 408 -15.85 -11.62 55.47
N GLU A 409 -16.80 -10.68 55.50
CA GLU A 409 -16.98 -9.73 56.61
C GLU A 409 -17.29 -10.45 57.93
N GLN A 410 -18.13 -11.48 57.87
CA GLN A 410 -18.48 -12.30 59.03
C GLN A 410 -17.27 -13.11 59.55
N THR A 411 -16.47 -13.66 58.64
CA THR A 411 -15.22 -14.36 58.96
C THR A 411 -14.18 -13.42 59.55
N ALA A 412 -14.04 -12.20 59.02
CA ALA A 412 -13.14 -11.18 59.58
C ALA A 412 -13.54 -10.82 61.02
N THR A 413 -14.84 -10.69 61.27
CA THR A 413 -15.36 -10.43 62.62
C THR A 413 -15.05 -11.59 63.56
N ALA A 414 -15.30 -12.83 63.14
CA ALA A 414 -14.98 -14.02 63.92
C ALA A 414 -13.47 -14.16 64.20
N MET A 415 -12.61 -13.76 63.26
CA MET A 415 -11.15 -13.74 63.46
C MET A 415 -10.72 -12.68 64.46
N HIS A 416 -11.34 -11.49 64.45
CA HIS A 416 -11.09 -10.49 65.47
C HIS A 416 -11.51 -10.96 66.87
N GLU A 417 -12.67 -11.60 67.00
CA GLU A 417 -13.10 -12.20 68.26
C GLU A 417 -12.17 -13.35 68.69
N MET A 418 -11.70 -14.16 67.74
CA MET A 418 -10.72 -15.23 67.99
C MET A 418 -9.40 -14.66 68.52
N ALA A 419 -8.85 -13.61 67.90
CA ALA A 419 -7.62 -12.97 68.37
C ALA A 419 -7.78 -12.42 69.80
N ALA A 420 -8.92 -11.78 70.11
CA ALA A 420 -9.21 -11.27 71.45
C ALA A 420 -9.31 -12.40 72.49
N THR A 421 -10.03 -13.48 72.17
CA THR A 421 -10.19 -14.64 73.07
C THR A 421 -8.88 -15.40 73.29
N VAL A 422 -8.03 -15.52 72.26
CA VAL A 422 -6.70 -16.14 72.38
C VAL A 422 -5.79 -15.32 73.29
N GLN A 423 -5.80 -13.98 73.18
CA GLN A 423 -5.07 -13.12 74.12
C GLN A 423 -5.59 -13.27 75.56
N GLU A 424 -6.90 -13.42 75.74
CA GLU A 424 -7.49 -13.68 77.05
C GLU A 424 -7.06 -15.04 77.62
N VAL A 425 -7.00 -16.10 76.78
CA VAL A 425 -6.49 -17.42 77.16
C VAL A 425 -5.03 -17.35 77.59
N ALA A 426 -4.17 -16.64 76.83
CA ALA A 426 -2.77 -16.45 77.19
C ALA A 426 -2.62 -15.77 78.55
N ARG A 427 -3.40 -14.70 78.79
CA ARG A 427 -3.42 -13.98 80.07
C ARG A 427 -3.92 -14.85 81.22
N ASN A 428 -4.96 -15.65 80.99
CA ASN A 428 -5.50 -16.57 81.99
C ASN A 428 -4.48 -17.68 82.33
N ALA A 429 -3.76 -18.20 81.34
CA ALA A 429 -2.69 -19.17 81.56
C ALA A 429 -1.53 -18.58 82.38
N GLU A 430 -1.14 -17.34 82.10
CA GLU A 430 -0.13 -16.62 82.90
C GLU A 430 -0.60 -16.43 84.35
N GLN A 431 -1.84 -15.96 84.56
CA GLN A 431 -2.42 -15.82 85.90
C GLN A 431 -2.51 -17.15 86.64
N ALA A 432 -2.89 -18.23 85.96
CA ALA A 432 -2.95 -19.57 86.54
C ALA A 432 -1.55 -20.11 86.87
N SER A 433 -0.52 -19.77 86.08
CA SER A 433 0.89 -20.10 86.39
C SER A 433 1.36 -19.38 87.65
N LEU A 434 1.04 -18.09 87.81
CA LEU A 434 1.33 -17.33 89.03
C LEU A 434 0.64 -17.93 90.26
N ALA A 435 -0.65 -18.24 90.15
CA ALA A 435 -1.42 -18.86 91.24
C ALA A 435 -0.88 -20.25 91.61
N ALA A 436 -0.46 -21.05 90.62
CA ALA A 436 0.22 -22.33 90.87
C ALA A 436 1.53 -22.14 91.62
N ARG A 437 2.37 -21.16 91.23
CA ARG A 437 3.63 -20.85 91.96
C ARG A 437 3.40 -20.40 93.40
N ASP A 438 2.33 -19.65 93.65
CA ASP A 438 1.95 -19.26 95.01
C ASP A 438 1.49 -20.48 95.82
N ALA A 439 0.66 -21.35 95.23
CA ALA A 439 0.22 -22.59 95.88
C ALA A 439 1.37 -23.57 96.17
N ASP A 440 2.37 -23.66 95.28
CA ASP A 440 3.58 -24.48 95.52
C ASP A 440 4.38 -23.94 96.71
N ARG A 441 4.56 -22.61 96.80
CA ARG A 441 5.21 -21.97 97.95
C ARG A 441 4.47 -22.23 99.26
N GLU A 442 3.16 -22.08 99.28
CA GLU A 442 2.32 -22.35 100.46
C GLU A 442 2.38 -23.83 100.87
N ALA A 443 2.36 -24.76 99.90
CA ALA A 443 2.48 -26.19 100.17
C ALA A 443 3.87 -26.56 100.71
N GLN A 444 4.95 -25.99 100.16
CA GLN A 444 6.31 -26.17 100.68
C GLN A 444 6.45 -25.63 102.11
N GLN A 445 5.89 -24.46 102.39
CA GLN A 445 5.87 -23.89 103.73
C GLN A 445 5.06 -24.75 104.71
N GLY A 446 3.89 -25.24 104.28
CA GLY A 446 3.07 -26.18 105.07
C GLY A 446 3.83 -27.47 105.38
N ASP A 447 4.57 -28.02 104.41
CA ASP A 447 5.36 -29.24 104.60
C ASP A 447 6.51 -29.01 105.59
N GLN A 448 7.14 -27.84 105.57
CA GLN A 448 8.11 -27.45 106.59
C GLN A 448 7.48 -27.39 108.00
N VAL A 449 6.31 -26.76 108.14
CA VAL A 449 5.61 -26.67 109.44
C VAL A 449 5.22 -28.06 109.96
N VAL A 450 4.77 -28.96 109.09
CA VAL A 450 4.47 -30.35 109.47
C VAL A 450 5.73 -31.08 109.92
N ARG A 451 6.86 -30.92 109.21
CA ARG A 451 8.14 -31.50 109.62
C ARG A 451 8.62 -31.00 110.99
N GLU A 452 8.47 -29.69 111.24
CA GLU A 452 8.76 -29.11 112.56
C GLU A 452 7.84 -29.66 113.64
N ALA A 453 6.53 -29.80 113.37
CA ALA A 453 5.56 -30.37 114.29
C ALA A 453 5.87 -31.83 114.62
N VAL A 454 6.23 -32.66 113.63
CA VAL A 454 6.67 -34.05 113.86
C VAL A 454 7.89 -34.09 114.79
N GLY A 455 8.87 -33.21 114.59
CA GLY A 455 10.04 -33.10 115.47
C GLY A 455 9.66 -32.71 116.91
N GLN A 456 8.71 -31.80 117.09
CA GLN A 456 8.21 -31.42 118.43
C GLN A 456 7.44 -32.55 119.12
N VAL A 457 6.58 -33.25 118.38
CA VAL A 457 5.80 -34.40 118.89
C VAL A 457 6.73 -35.56 119.25
N GLY A 458 7.81 -35.78 118.48
CA GLY A 458 8.85 -36.75 118.83
C GLY A 458 9.48 -36.45 120.20
N ARG A 459 9.84 -35.19 120.46
CA ARG A 459 10.36 -34.79 121.79
C ARG A 459 9.34 -34.95 122.92
N LEU A 460 8.06 -34.71 122.64
CA LEU A 460 6.99 -34.96 123.60
C LEU A 460 6.85 -36.45 123.92
N ALA A 461 6.99 -37.32 122.91
CA ALA A 461 6.97 -38.77 123.12
C ALA A 461 8.10 -39.21 124.07
N ASP A 462 9.30 -38.67 123.88
CA ASP A 462 10.45 -38.94 124.75
C ASP A 462 10.15 -38.48 126.20
N GLU A 463 9.60 -37.27 126.40
CA GLU A 463 9.28 -36.74 127.73
C GLU A 463 8.19 -37.55 128.47
N VAL A 464 7.18 -38.04 127.73
CA VAL A 464 6.13 -38.92 128.25
C VAL A 464 6.72 -40.27 128.69
N GLU A 465 7.66 -40.82 127.93
CA GLU A 465 8.36 -42.07 128.28
C GLU A 465 9.18 -41.89 129.57
N HIS A 466 9.96 -40.81 129.69
CA HIS A 466 10.69 -40.49 130.92
C HIS A 466 9.75 -40.30 132.13
N SER A 467 8.60 -39.66 131.94
CA SER A 467 7.59 -39.47 132.99
C SER A 467 6.96 -40.80 133.45
N ALA A 468 6.69 -41.72 132.51
CA ALA A 468 6.19 -43.04 132.81
C ALA A 468 7.19 -43.86 133.64
N GLU A 469 8.49 -43.80 133.29
CA GLU A 469 9.56 -44.45 134.05
C GLU A 469 9.64 -43.91 135.49
N ALA A 470 9.57 -42.60 135.68
CA ALA A 470 9.59 -41.96 137.01
C ALA A 470 8.39 -42.38 137.88
N LEU A 471 7.19 -42.48 137.30
CA LEU A 471 5.99 -42.95 138.00
C LEU A 471 6.06 -44.44 138.35
N GLN A 472 6.66 -45.26 137.48
CA GLN A 472 6.90 -46.67 137.76
C GLN A 472 7.87 -46.84 138.94
N GLN A 473 8.93 -46.04 139.02
CA GLN A 473 9.83 -45.99 140.16
C GLN A 473 9.10 -45.57 141.44
N LEU A 474 8.24 -44.54 141.38
CA LEU A 474 7.42 -44.10 142.51
C LEU A 474 6.49 -45.22 143.01
N HIS A 475 5.87 -45.97 142.11
CA HIS A 475 5.02 -47.11 142.46
C HIS A 475 5.81 -48.20 143.21
N GLN A 476 7.02 -48.51 142.74
CA GLN A 476 7.91 -49.49 143.40
C GLN A 476 8.33 -49.05 144.80
N GLU A 477 8.78 -47.79 144.97
CA GLU A 477 9.15 -47.26 146.29
C GLU A 477 7.95 -47.20 147.24
N SER A 478 6.76 -46.86 146.74
CA SER A 478 5.53 -46.85 147.53
C SER A 478 5.11 -48.25 147.98
N SER A 479 5.31 -49.27 147.13
CA SER A 479 5.11 -50.68 147.50
C SER A 479 6.07 -51.11 148.62
N ARG A 480 7.34 -50.70 148.51
CA ARG A 480 8.35 -50.94 149.53
C ARG A 480 7.97 -50.29 150.87
N ILE A 481 7.50 -49.04 150.87
CA ILE A 481 7.00 -48.37 152.09
C ILE A 481 5.82 -49.15 152.69
N GLY A 482 4.88 -49.62 151.87
CA GLY A 482 3.77 -50.46 152.32
C GLY A 482 4.23 -51.71 153.09
N SER A 483 5.24 -52.43 152.56
CA SER A 483 5.81 -53.60 153.25
C SER A 483 6.43 -53.26 154.61
N VAL A 484 7.05 -52.07 154.74
CA VAL A 484 7.66 -51.61 155.99
C VAL A 484 6.58 -51.27 157.01
N LEU A 485 5.48 -50.62 156.59
CA LEU A 485 4.34 -50.31 157.45
C LEU A 485 3.65 -51.55 157.99
N GLU A 486 3.53 -52.61 157.18
CA GLU A 486 2.98 -53.90 157.64
C GLU A 486 3.83 -54.50 158.79
N VAL A 487 5.16 -54.44 158.68
CA VAL A 487 6.07 -54.85 159.76
C VAL A 487 5.86 -53.99 161.01
N ILE A 488 5.75 -52.66 160.88
CA ILE A 488 5.52 -51.75 162.02
C ILE A 488 4.17 -52.03 162.68
N ARG A 489 3.11 -52.27 161.90
CA ARG A 489 1.77 -52.61 162.39
C ARG A 489 1.81 -53.92 163.19
N ASN A 490 2.47 -54.94 162.66
CA ASN A 490 2.65 -56.22 163.34
C ASN A 490 3.43 -56.06 164.67
N VAL A 491 4.47 -55.22 164.68
CA VAL A 491 5.22 -54.88 165.91
C VAL A 491 4.33 -54.13 166.91
N ALA A 492 3.52 -53.17 166.47
CA ALA A 492 2.59 -52.44 167.33
C ALA A 492 1.52 -53.36 167.95
N GLU A 493 0.97 -54.29 167.17
CA GLU A 493 -0.01 -55.27 167.65
C GLU A 493 0.61 -56.25 168.66
N GLN A 494 1.81 -56.77 168.36
CA GLN A 494 2.60 -57.57 169.31
C GLN A 494 2.89 -56.79 170.60
N THR A 495 3.24 -55.51 170.48
CA THR A 495 3.51 -54.64 171.64
C THR A 495 2.24 -54.41 172.47
N ASN A 496 1.08 -54.22 171.83
CA ASN A 496 -0.22 -54.11 172.51
C ASN A 496 -0.61 -55.41 173.24
N LEU A 497 -0.34 -56.59 172.65
CA LEU A 497 -0.55 -57.89 173.31
C LEU A 497 0.40 -58.12 174.49
N LEU A 498 1.69 -57.79 174.33
CA LEU A 498 2.67 -57.83 175.41
C LEU A 498 2.28 -56.90 176.56
N ALA A 499 1.85 -55.69 176.25
CA ALA A 499 1.39 -54.70 177.22
C ALA A 499 0.09 -55.15 177.94
N LEU A 500 -0.84 -55.79 177.22
CA LEU A 500 -2.04 -56.37 177.81
C LEU A 500 -1.68 -57.50 178.81
N ASN A 501 -0.78 -58.40 178.43
CA ASN A 501 -0.31 -59.46 179.32
C ASN A 501 0.40 -58.89 180.55
N ALA A 502 1.20 -57.84 180.40
CA ALA A 502 1.83 -57.14 181.50
C ALA A 502 0.82 -56.45 182.43
N ALA A 503 -0.23 -55.82 181.88
CA ALA A 503 -1.31 -55.19 182.65
C ALA A 503 -2.12 -56.24 183.45
N ILE A 504 -2.39 -57.42 182.85
CA ILE A 504 -3.06 -58.55 183.54
C ILE A 504 -2.21 -59.04 184.71
N GLU A 505 -0.90 -59.25 184.51
CA GLU A 505 -0.03 -59.75 185.59
C GLU A 505 0.19 -58.68 186.68
N ALA A 506 0.23 -57.39 186.32
CA ALA A 506 0.27 -56.28 187.26
C ALA A 506 -1.02 -56.20 188.12
N ALA A 507 -2.19 -56.45 187.54
CA ALA A 507 -3.46 -56.54 188.28
C ALA A 507 -3.48 -57.76 189.23
N ARG A 508 -2.82 -58.86 188.84
CA ARG A 508 -2.70 -60.10 189.64
C ARG A 508 -1.80 -59.93 190.87
N ALA A 509 -0.82 -59.04 190.80
CA ALA A 509 0.11 -58.71 191.89
C ALA A 509 -0.46 -57.76 192.98
N GLY A 510 -1.70 -57.27 192.82
CA GLY A 510 -2.37 -56.42 193.81
C GLY A 510 -1.66 -55.07 194.03
N GLU A 511 -1.56 -54.60 195.28
CA GLU A 511 -0.98 -53.29 195.63
C GLU A 511 0.48 -53.10 195.18
N GLN A 512 1.26 -54.18 195.04
CA GLN A 512 2.66 -54.10 194.57
C GLN A 512 2.79 -53.86 193.05
N GLY A 513 1.74 -54.14 192.26
CA GLY A 513 1.75 -54.04 190.80
C GLY A 513 1.33 -52.68 190.23
N ARG A 514 0.94 -51.73 191.08
CA ARG A 514 0.27 -50.49 190.67
C ARG A 514 1.10 -49.61 189.73
N GLY A 515 2.40 -49.48 189.99
CA GLY A 515 3.31 -48.71 189.11
C GLY A 515 3.53 -49.37 187.75
N PHE A 516 3.63 -50.70 187.72
CA PHE A 516 3.76 -51.47 186.48
C PHE A 516 2.48 -51.44 185.64
N ALA A 517 1.30 -51.45 186.27
CA ALA A 517 0.03 -51.33 185.58
C ALA A 517 -0.08 -50.02 184.79
N VAL A 518 0.34 -48.89 185.38
CA VAL A 518 0.33 -47.57 184.70
C VAL A 518 1.26 -47.56 183.49
N VAL A 519 2.48 -48.11 183.62
CA VAL A 519 3.41 -48.19 182.48
C VAL A 519 2.89 -49.14 181.39
N ALA A 520 2.28 -50.26 181.77
CA ALA A 520 1.68 -51.19 180.81
C ALA A 520 0.51 -50.56 180.05
N ASP A 521 -0.36 -49.79 180.72
CA ASP A 521 -1.44 -49.06 180.06
C ASP A 521 -0.92 -47.93 179.15
N GLU A 522 0.17 -47.24 179.52
CA GLU A 522 0.79 -46.22 178.67
C GLU A 522 1.47 -46.84 177.42
N VAL A 523 2.18 -47.96 177.57
CA VAL A 523 2.76 -48.71 176.45
C VAL A 523 1.65 -49.24 175.54
N ARG A 524 0.53 -49.70 176.11
CA ARG A 524 -0.64 -50.15 175.35
C ARG A 524 -1.30 -49.00 174.58
N ALA A 525 -1.42 -47.82 175.20
CA ALA A 525 -1.93 -46.62 174.54
C ALA A 525 -1.01 -46.16 173.41
N LEU A 526 0.31 -46.20 173.61
CA LEU A 526 1.30 -45.90 172.57
C LEU A 526 1.26 -46.92 171.43
N ALA A 527 1.17 -48.21 171.73
CA ALA A 527 1.05 -49.27 170.74
C ALA A 527 -0.23 -49.13 169.90
N ARG A 528 -1.37 -48.77 170.53
CA ARG A 528 -2.61 -48.43 169.81
C ARG A 528 -2.45 -47.20 168.92
N ARG A 529 -1.87 -46.11 169.42
CA ARG A 529 -1.60 -44.91 168.60
C ARG A 529 -0.69 -45.23 167.42
N THR A 530 0.36 -46.04 167.61
CA THR A 530 1.24 -46.49 166.52
C THR A 530 0.48 -47.34 165.51
N HIS A 531 -0.38 -48.26 165.97
CA HIS A 531 -1.24 -49.06 165.08
C HIS A 531 -2.18 -48.16 164.25
N ASP A 532 -2.91 -47.26 164.90
CA ASP A 532 -3.84 -46.33 164.26
C ASP A 532 -3.11 -45.43 163.24
N SER A 533 -1.93 -44.87 163.59
CA SER A 533 -1.13 -44.08 162.66
C SER A 533 -0.56 -44.91 161.51
N THR A 534 -0.13 -46.16 161.74
CA THR A 534 0.33 -47.03 160.65
C THR A 534 -0.79 -47.39 159.69
N GLN A 535 -2.02 -47.57 160.17
CA GLN A 535 -3.20 -47.80 159.35
C GLN A 535 -3.57 -46.57 158.52
N GLU A 536 -3.45 -45.36 159.09
CA GLU A 536 -3.65 -44.11 158.36
C GLU A 536 -2.60 -43.95 157.24
N ILE A 537 -1.32 -44.21 157.52
CA ILE A 537 -0.26 -44.16 156.50
C ILE A 537 -0.43 -45.27 155.47
N GLU A 538 -0.83 -46.48 155.85
CA GLU A 538 -1.14 -47.60 154.94
C GLU A 538 -2.24 -47.19 153.95
N THR A 539 -3.28 -46.49 154.43
CA THR A 539 -4.35 -45.94 153.58
C THR A 539 -3.83 -44.87 152.62
N LEU A 540 -2.97 -43.96 153.10
CA LEU A 540 -2.33 -42.93 152.26
C LEU A 540 -1.43 -43.55 151.18
N ILE A 541 -0.62 -44.56 151.54
CA ILE A 541 0.26 -45.27 150.61
C ILE A 541 -0.55 -46.08 149.60
N GLY A 542 -1.64 -46.74 150.02
CA GLY A 542 -2.56 -47.41 149.10
C GLY A 542 -3.17 -46.43 148.10
N THR A 543 -3.57 -45.24 148.56
CA THR A 543 -4.05 -44.16 147.68
C THR A 543 -2.94 -43.69 146.72
N LEU A 544 -1.70 -43.55 147.21
CA LEU A 544 -0.56 -43.11 146.40
C LEU A 544 -0.16 -44.15 145.34
N GLN A 545 -0.18 -45.44 145.68
CA GLN A 545 0.01 -46.54 144.73
C GLN A 545 -1.07 -46.56 143.66
N GLN A 546 -2.34 -46.37 144.04
CA GLN A 546 -3.46 -46.29 143.11
C GLN A 546 -3.30 -45.08 142.16
N MET A 547 -2.96 -43.90 142.69
CA MET A 547 -2.70 -42.72 141.87
C MET A 547 -1.51 -42.91 140.93
N ALA A 548 -0.42 -43.53 141.39
CA ALA A 548 0.73 -43.83 140.55
C ALA A 548 0.38 -44.81 139.42
N HIS A 549 -0.41 -45.85 139.70
CA HIS A 549 -0.89 -46.79 138.69
C HIS A 549 -1.78 -46.09 137.65
N GLN A 550 -2.76 -45.29 138.10
CA GLN A 550 -3.62 -44.51 137.20
C GLN A 550 -2.80 -43.54 136.34
N ALA A 551 -1.75 -42.93 136.90
CA ALA A 551 -0.88 -42.04 136.15
C ALA A 551 -0.07 -42.79 135.07
N VAL A 552 0.42 -44.01 135.36
CA VAL A 552 1.08 -44.86 134.35
C VAL A 552 0.12 -45.25 133.22
N GLU A 553 -1.11 -45.68 133.54
CA GLU A 553 -2.12 -45.98 132.50
C GLU A 553 -2.41 -44.76 131.61
N GLN A 554 -2.49 -43.57 132.21
CA GLN A 554 -2.68 -42.32 131.47
C GLN A 554 -1.46 -41.96 130.60
N MET A 555 -0.24 -42.27 131.04
CA MET A 555 0.98 -42.08 130.25
C MET A 555 1.05 -43.04 129.06
N ASP A 556 0.67 -44.31 129.24
CA ASP A 556 0.58 -45.28 128.13
C ASP A 556 -0.46 -44.85 127.08
N ALA A 557 -1.62 -44.36 127.53
CA ALA A 557 -2.62 -43.76 126.64
C ALA A 557 -2.06 -42.54 125.89
N SER A 558 -1.31 -41.68 126.58
CA SER A 558 -0.67 -40.49 126.00
C SER A 558 0.43 -40.85 124.99
N ARG A 559 1.21 -41.91 125.25
CA ARG A 559 2.19 -42.47 124.30
C ARG A 559 1.50 -42.97 123.03
N SER A 560 0.42 -43.73 123.17
CA SER A 560 -0.36 -44.24 122.03
C SER A 560 -0.94 -43.09 121.19
N LEU A 561 -1.47 -42.05 121.85
CA LEU A 561 -1.98 -40.87 121.17
C LEU A 561 -0.88 -40.12 120.41
N THR A 562 0.28 -39.94 121.04
CA THR A 562 1.44 -39.26 120.44
C THR A 562 1.95 -40.00 119.20
N GLN A 563 2.05 -41.33 119.24
CA GLN A 563 2.43 -42.13 118.07
C GLN A 563 1.43 -41.97 116.92
N ARG A 564 0.12 -42.01 117.22
CA ARG A 564 -0.92 -41.76 116.21
C ARG A 564 -0.82 -40.37 115.61
N THR A 565 -0.46 -39.36 116.41
CA THR A 565 -0.24 -37.98 115.93
C THR A 565 0.95 -37.90 114.97
N VAL A 566 2.05 -38.61 115.26
CA VAL A 566 3.21 -38.71 114.35
C VAL A 566 2.80 -39.36 113.02
N ASP A 567 2.07 -40.47 113.06
CA ASP A 567 1.61 -41.18 111.86
C ASP A 567 0.69 -40.29 111.00
N LEU A 568 -0.24 -39.57 111.62
CA LEU A 568 -1.14 -38.63 110.93
C LEU A 568 -0.38 -37.44 110.34
N ALA A 569 0.60 -36.90 111.06
CA ALA A 569 1.44 -35.82 110.56
C ALA A 569 2.31 -36.27 109.37
N GLY A 570 2.83 -37.50 109.41
CA GLY A 570 3.53 -38.12 108.27
C GLY A 570 2.63 -38.26 107.04
N GLN A 571 1.37 -38.68 107.23
CA GLN A 571 0.37 -38.74 106.15
C GLN A 571 0.06 -37.34 105.58
N ALA A 572 -0.02 -36.31 106.43
CA ALA A 572 -0.22 -34.93 106.00
C ALA A 572 0.96 -34.41 105.17
N GLY A 573 2.21 -34.67 105.59
CA GLY A 573 3.41 -34.32 104.81
C GLY A 573 3.42 -35.03 103.45
N ALA A 574 3.11 -36.33 103.41
CA ALA A 574 2.99 -37.06 102.14
C ALA A 574 1.88 -36.51 101.23
N ALA A 575 0.78 -36.00 101.80
CA ALA A 575 -0.27 -35.34 101.03
C ALA A 575 0.19 -34.00 100.45
N LEU A 576 0.90 -33.18 101.23
CA LEU A 576 1.51 -31.93 100.77
C LEU A 576 2.52 -32.17 99.65
N GLY A 577 3.35 -33.21 99.76
CA GLY A 577 4.27 -33.62 98.68
C GLY A 577 3.57 -34.05 97.38
N ARG A 578 2.37 -34.64 97.46
CA ARG A 578 1.56 -34.90 96.26
C ARG A 578 0.95 -33.62 95.68
N ILE A 579 0.58 -32.67 96.54
CA ILE A 579 0.07 -31.35 96.11
C ILE A 579 1.16 -30.58 95.36
N THR A 580 2.38 -30.49 95.88
CA THR A 580 3.48 -29.80 95.18
C THR A 580 3.77 -30.40 93.80
N GLN A 581 3.77 -31.73 93.68
CA GLN A 581 3.93 -32.40 92.39
C GLN A 581 2.78 -32.09 91.40
N ALA A 582 1.53 -32.08 91.89
CA ALA A 582 0.38 -31.74 91.06
C ALA A 582 0.40 -30.27 90.61
N VAL A 583 0.78 -29.35 91.52
CA VAL A 583 0.92 -27.93 91.23
C VAL A 583 2.03 -27.66 90.22
N SER A 584 3.19 -28.33 90.34
CA SER A 584 4.27 -28.24 89.36
C SER A 584 3.81 -28.70 87.96
N THR A 585 2.99 -29.75 87.89
CA THR A 585 2.38 -30.20 86.63
C THR A 585 1.44 -29.14 86.05
N ILE A 586 0.64 -28.47 86.89
CA ILE A 586 -0.24 -27.36 86.47
C ILE A 586 0.58 -26.19 85.93
N GLU A 587 1.71 -25.84 86.57
CA GLU A 587 2.60 -24.78 86.07
C GLU A 587 3.11 -25.10 84.65
N GLN A 588 3.57 -26.33 84.42
CA GLN A 588 4.04 -26.78 83.10
C GLN A 588 2.92 -26.74 82.05
N MET A 589 1.71 -27.18 82.41
CA MET A 589 0.55 -27.12 81.52
C MET A 589 0.21 -25.68 81.14
N ASN A 590 0.24 -24.75 82.11
CA ASN A 590 -0.04 -23.33 81.83
C ASN A 590 1.01 -22.69 80.92
N GLN A 591 2.29 -23.06 81.04
CA GLN A 591 3.34 -22.61 80.10
C GLN A 591 3.07 -23.11 78.67
N GLN A 592 2.63 -24.36 78.52
CA GLN A 592 2.26 -24.91 77.21
C GLN A 592 1.02 -24.22 76.63
N ILE A 593 0.01 -23.94 77.47
CA ILE A 593 -1.20 -23.21 77.05
C ILE A 593 -0.83 -21.80 76.59
N ALA A 594 0.03 -21.09 77.31
CA ALA A 594 0.49 -19.76 76.93
C ALA A 594 1.22 -19.78 75.57
N ALA A 595 2.14 -20.72 75.37
CA ALA A 595 2.85 -20.87 74.10
C ALA A 595 1.91 -21.22 72.94
N ALA A 596 0.95 -22.12 73.16
CA ALA A 596 -0.06 -22.48 72.16
C ALA A 596 -0.98 -21.29 71.83
N ALA A 597 -1.32 -20.46 72.82
CA ALA A 597 -2.09 -19.24 72.61
C ALA A 597 -1.31 -18.20 71.78
N GLU A 598 -0.01 -18.01 72.02
CA GLU A 598 0.83 -17.15 71.16
C GLU A 598 0.85 -17.63 69.70
N GLU A 599 1.01 -18.94 69.48
CA GLU A 599 0.96 -19.53 68.13
C GLU A 599 -0.41 -19.35 67.47
N GLN A 600 -1.50 -19.57 68.22
CA GLN A 600 -2.86 -19.32 67.73
C GLN A 600 -3.09 -17.85 67.39
N SER A 601 -2.50 -16.91 68.13
CA SER A 601 -2.62 -15.47 67.85
C SER A 601 -1.97 -15.14 66.50
N ALA A 602 -0.79 -15.68 66.24
CA ALA A 602 -0.10 -15.49 64.97
C ALA A 602 -0.89 -16.09 63.79
N VAL A 603 -1.50 -17.26 63.99
CA VAL A 603 -2.36 -17.90 62.98
C VAL A 603 -3.62 -17.07 62.73
N ALA A 604 -4.26 -16.53 63.77
CA ALA A 604 -5.44 -15.69 63.64
C ALA A 604 -5.14 -14.40 62.84
N GLU A 605 -3.99 -13.75 63.09
CA GLU A 605 -3.54 -12.59 62.29
C GLU A 605 -3.31 -12.97 60.81
N ALA A 606 -2.61 -14.08 60.56
CA ALA A 606 -2.37 -14.56 59.20
C ALA A 606 -3.67 -14.89 58.43
N ILE A 607 -4.68 -15.41 59.13
CA ILE A 607 -5.99 -15.65 58.53
C ILE A 607 -6.73 -14.32 58.32
N ASN A 608 -6.65 -13.36 59.24
CA ASN A 608 -7.26 -12.03 59.05
C ASN A 608 -6.69 -11.31 57.81
N GLU A 609 -5.38 -11.38 57.58
CA GLU A 609 -4.77 -10.89 56.33
C GLU A 609 -5.28 -11.64 55.09
N SER A 610 -5.44 -12.96 55.19
CA SER A 610 -5.97 -13.78 54.09
C SER A 610 -7.41 -13.43 53.75
N VAL A 611 -8.24 -13.19 54.77
CA VAL A 611 -9.63 -12.74 54.62
C VAL A 611 -9.68 -11.36 53.95
N THR A 612 -8.77 -10.46 54.30
CA THR A 612 -8.64 -9.15 53.63
C THR A 612 -8.30 -9.31 52.14
N ARG A 613 -7.35 -10.20 51.79
CA ARG A 613 -7.04 -10.51 50.38
C ARG A 613 -8.23 -11.10 49.63
N VAL A 614 -9.01 -11.98 50.27
CA VAL A 614 -10.23 -12.57 49.68
C VAL A 614 -11.27 -11.48 49.40
N ARG A 615 -11.42 -10.51 50.30
CA ARG A 615 -12.31 -9.36 50.10
C ARG A 615 -11.90 -8.55 48.86
N ASP A 616 -10.62 -8.22 48.73
CA ASP A 616 -10.10 -7.44 47.60
C ASP A 616 -10.33 -8.17 46.26
N ILE A 617 -10.10 -9.49 46.23
CA ILE A 617 -10.38 -10.34 45.07
C ILE A 617 -11.89 -10.37 44.75
N GLY A 618 -12.73 -10.41 45.78
CA GLY A 618 -14.18 -10.31 45.62
C GLY A 618 -14.60 -8.99 44.98
N GLU A 619 -14.04 -7.87 45.42
CA GLU A 619 -14.31 -6.54 44.89
C GLU A 619 -13.84 -6.40 43.42
N GLN A 620 -12.68 -6.97 43.08
CA GLN A 620 -12.21 -7.07 41.70
C GLN A 620 -13.15 -7.95 40.84
N SER A 621 -13.66 -9.05 41.39
CA SER A 621 -14.60 -9.95 40.71
C SER A 621 -15.96 -9.30 40.45
N ALA A 622 -16.42 -8.44 41.37
CA ALA A 622 -17.61 -7.61 41.16
C ALA A 622 -17.42 -6.66 39.96
N SER A 623 -16.31 -5.93 39.92
CA SER A 623 -15.99 -5.02 38.82
C SER A 623 -15.86 -5.75 37.47
N ALA A 624 -15.19 -6.91 37.45
CA ALA A 624 -15.10 -7.74 36.25
C ALA A 624 -16.47 -8.26 35.78
N SER A 625 -17.36 -8.58 36.72
CA SER A 625 -18.74 -8.97 36.42
C SER A 625 -19.53 -7.80 35.81
N GLU A 626 -19.43 -6.59 36.36
CA GLU A 626 -20.07 -5.40 35.76
C GLU A 626 -19.60 -5.15 34.32
N GLN A 627 -18.30 -5.25 34.06
CA GLN A 627 -17.75 -5.10 32.71
C GLN A 627 -18.24 -6.21 31.76
N THR A 628 -18.36 -7.44 32.26
CA THR A 628 -18.88 -8.57 31.48
C THR A 628 -20.37 -8.40 31.17
N ALA A 629 -21.16 -7.88 32.11
CA ALA A 629 -22.57 -7.57 31.91
C ALA A 629 -22.74 -6.50 30.82
N ALA A 630 -21.96 -5.41 30.89
CA ALA A 630 -21.96 -4.36 29.88
C ALA A 630 -21.58 -4.90 28.49
N SER A 631 -20.54 -5.73 28.42
CA SER A 631 -20.10 -6.36 27.16
C SER A 631 -21.14 -7.33 26.60
N SER A 632 -21.84 -8.07 27.45
CA SER A 632 -22.92 -8.99 27.06
C SER A 632 -24.14 -8.24 26.55
N ALA A 633 -24.50 -7.12 27.19
CA ALA A 633 -25.55 -6.23 26.69
C ALA A 633 -25.20 -5.65 25.31
N GLU A 634 -23.94 -5.26 25.10
CA GLU A 634 -23.47 -4.78 23.81
C GLU A 634 -23.46 -5.89 22.75
N LEU A 635 -23.06 -7.12 23.08
CA LEU A 635 -23.17 -8.28 22.18
C LEU A 635 -24.62 -8.58 21.80
N ALA A 636 -25.56 -8.49 22.75
CA ALA A 636 -26.98 -8.65 22.47
C ALA A 636 -27.48 -7.55 21.54
N ARG A 637 -27.07 -6.29 21.77
CA ARG A 637 -27.37 -5.15 20.88
C ARG A 637 -26.82 -5.36 19.48
N LEU A 638 -25.54 -5.74 19.35
CA LEU A 638 -24.88 -6.04 18.06
C LEU A 638 -25.54 -7.23 17.36
N GLY A 639 -25.98 -8.23 18.12
CA GLY A 639 -26.74 -9.36 17.62
C GLY A 639 -28.07 -8.92 17.01
N ILE A 640 -28.84 -8.08 17.70
CA ILE A 640 -30.09 -7.50 17.18
C ILE A 640 -29.82 -6.65 15.93
N GLU A 641 -28.76 -5.84 15.94
CA GLU A 641 -28.36 -4.99 14.81
C GLU A 641 -27.98 -5.85 13.58
N LEU A 642 -27.15 -6.88 13.76
CA LEU A 642 -26.80 -7.85 12.72
C LEU A 642 -28.01 -8.63 12.24
N GLN A 643 -28.94 -8.99 13.12
CA GLN A 643 -30.18 -9.66 12.75
C GLN A 643 -31.07 -8.75 11.91
N GLY A 644 -31.11 -7.45 12.23
CA GLY A 644 -31.76 -6.43 11.42
C GLY A 644 -31.12 -6.28 10.03
N LEU A 645 -29.78 -6.24 9.96
CA LEU A 645 -29.03 -6.19 8.70
C LEU A 645 -29.23 -7.45 7.83
N VAL A 646 -29.20 -8.63 8.44
CA VAL A 646 -29.53 -9.91 7.79
C VAL A 646 -30.98 -9.94 7.33
N GLY A 647 -31.90 -9.38 8.13
CA GLY A 647 -33.33 -9.27 7.80
C GLY A 647 -33.65 -8.34 6.62
N GLN A 648 -32.71 -7.48 6.20
CA GLN A 648 -32.84 -6.73 4.94
C GLN A 648 -32.72 -7.64 3.72
N PHE A 649 -32.08 -8.81 3.86
CA PHE A 649 -31.98 -9.81 2.81
C PHE A 649 -33.19 -10.74 2.84
N ARG A 650 -33.96 -10.75 1.77
CA ARG A 650 -35.03 -11.74 1.54
C ARG A 650 -34.42 -12.97 0.90
N THR A 651 -34.20 -14.02 1.68
CA THR A 651 -33.60 -15.29 1.24
C THR A 651 -34.61 -16.29 0.71
#